data_AF-B7K374-F1
#
_entry.id   AF-B7K374-F1
#
_cell.length_a   1.000
_cell.length_b   1.000
_cell.length_c   1.000
_cell.angle_alpha   90.00
_cell.angle_beta   90.00
_cell.angle_gamma   90.00
#
_symmetry.space_group_name_H-M   'P 1'
#
loop_
_entity.id
_entity.type
_entity.pdbx_description
1 polymer ?
#
loop_
_entity_poly.entity_id
_entity_poly.type
_entity_poly.pdbx_seq_one_letter_code
_entity_poly.pdbx_strand_id
1 'polypeptide(L)'
;MKLNLLLQSSCRNKFLILFLTILLLIIPLQYHYSQDITSKWFISKPIVFNAYNLFDVGVTDINNDNNLDIFTTNHNSLNNLMIGDGKGNFTDVVSQWKFDHIAEFPGFADSEKEPKFETPGLYVFWQKRTLIIKNYKMNNPQQLDGEIKILSEVKIENDSLSKVSFTQNQLSNSEVKTQINFELAKDSWLTITPKDPMQTSLQLNENIPLKNVYVGLQKVNPKTHNLDLKILRDRHSISWADYNSDGNIDAFITRSGGSLSSKERFRKIFQRHLLSNRGNFFEDVTEKSGIVETACRAVTAAWVDFDNNNSLELYVVCIDGTSRLYQKNNNGKFVDIAVKVGLSPSQTTPDQAGWNKNGLFVWLDTDADGDVDLLRSYQNSLKLYVNELGLFKEKTITPHSPLIDIFSSKFSVTDYDLDGDLDILFVSGYGSILLKNLDGEYALTNPSNIGLPDNPLIANWVDYDNDGFPDVHMIPGGIYHQLPNHNFTKAHILDREFIGLSFPLDPQCIWFDFDNSGTQDVLMTSLPYHHWKSVFWNFSVSPNMSFINGWLQRNLHPHSEFKNLREDRLKTADHTKSDFVWQGKLYGNINSQNHWLQIKLIGLPKNPQAIGAKVIMVTDHGQLLQQVGAMENSRYSQGYSPLHFGLGKNKRPKLIKIFWNDGKFQEIQQPEGDKLLIIKRESNL
;
A
#
# COMPACT_ATOMS: atom_id res chain seq x y z
N MET A 1 38.05 -13.87 -65.10
CA MET A 1 36.64 -13.73 -64.67
C MET A 1 36.01 -15.13 -64.49
N LYS A 2 36.41 -15.88 -63.45
CA LYS A 2 35.80 -17.17 -63.05
C LYS A 2 36.41 -17.69 -61.73
N LEU A 3 36.50 -16.85 -60.70
CA LEU A 3 36.91 -17.30 -59.35
C LEU A 3 36.19 -16.58 -58.19
N ASN A 4 35.21 -15.69 -58.47
CA ASN A 4 34.47 -14.96 -57.42
C ASN A 4 33.04 -15.47 -57.18
N LEU A 5 32.54 -16.45 -57.94
CA LEU A 5 31.16 -16.95 -57.82
C LEU A 5 31.00 -18.22 -56.96
N LEU A 6 32.09 -18.95 -56.67
CA LEU A 6 32.04 -20.17 -55.84
C LEU A 6 32.19 -19.90 -54.33
N LEU A 7 32.73 -18.74 -53.95
CA LEU A 7 32.88 -18.36 -52.53
C LEU A 7 31.61 -17.72 -51.95
N GLN A 8 30.74 -17.13 -52.77
CA GLN A 8 29.48 -16.54 -52.30
C GLN A 8 28.38 -17.58 -52.02
N SER A 9 28.30 -18.69 -52.76
CA SER A 9 27.27 -19.72 -52.52
C SER A 9 27.57 -20.56 -51.26
N SER A 10 28.85 -20.83 -51.00
CA SER A 10 29.33 -21.52 -49.79
C SER A 10 29.03 -20.73 -48.50
N CYS A 11 29.21 -19.41 -48.52
CA CYS A 11 28.90 -18.55 -47.38
C CYS A 11 27.39 -18.48 -47.09
N ARG A 12 26.55 -18.43 -48.13
CA ARG A 12 25.08 -18.32 -47.99
C ARG A 12 24.46 -19.59 -47.40
N ASN A 13 24.94 -20.77 -47.82
CA ASN A 13 24.51 -22.05 -47.23
C ASN A 13 24.99 -22.24 -45.79
N LYS A 14 26.21 -21.78 -45.46
CA LYS A 14 26.70 -21.81 -44.07
C LYS A 14 25.91 -20.86 -43.14
N PHE A 15 25.54 -19.68 -43.63
CA PHE A 15 24.69 -18.76 -42.88
C PHE A 15 23.27 -19.31 -42.65
N LEU A 16 22.69 -19.96 -43.66
CA LEU A 16 21.37 -20.57 -43.56
C LEU A 16 21.36 -21.75 -42.58
N ILE A 17 22.39 -22.61 -42.62
CA ILE A 17 22.55 -23.74 -41.70
C ILE A 17 22.79 -23.25 -40.27
N LEU A 18 23.61 -22.21 -40.07
CA LEU A 18 23.84 -21.59 -38.77
C LEU A 18 22.55 -20.94 -38.23
N PHE A 19 21.78 -20.26 -39.08
CA PHE A 19 20.51 -19.65 -38.72
C PHE A 19 19.45 -20.72 -38.35
N LEU A 20 19.37 -21.82 -39.11
CA LEU A 20 18.49 -22.95 -38.82
C LEU A 20 18.89 -23.71 -37.54
N THR A 21 20.19 -23.89 -37.29
CA THR A 21 20.67 -24.52 -36.04
C THR A 21 20.47 -23.63 -34.83
N ILE A 22 20.65 -22.30 -34.96
CA ILE A 22 20.27 -21.33 -33.93
C ILE A 22 18.76 -21.36 -33.70
N LEU A 23 17.92 -21.40 -34.74
CA LEU A 23 16.46 -21.53 -34.59
C LEU A 23 16.08 -22.86 -33.90
N LEU A 24 16.71 -23.97 -34.29
CA LEU A 24 16.50 -25.30 -33.70
C LEU A 24 17.02 -25.43 -32.26
N LEU A 25 17.90 -24.54 -31.80
CA LEU A 25 18.35 -24.43 -30.41
C LEU A 25 17.47 -23.44 -29.61
N ILE A 26 16.98 -22.37 -30.24
CA ILE A 26 16.09 -21.37 -29.61
C ILE A 26 14.70 -21.95 -29.35
N ILE A 27 14.15 -22.75 -30.28
CA ILE A 27 12.81 -23.34 -30.13
C ILE A 27 12.71 -24.23 -28.87
N PRO A 28 13.66 -25.15 -28.58
CA PRO A 28 13.65 -25.91 -27.33
C PRO A 28 14.05 -25.08 -26.10
N LEU A 29 14.86 -24.02 -26.22
CA LEU A 29 15.11 -23.08 -25.10
C LEU A 29 13.88 -22.22 -24.76
N GLN A 30 13.08 -21.82 -25.75
CA GLN A 30 11.76 -21.20 -25.55
C GLN A 30 10.74 -22.20 -25.00
N TYR A 31 10.90 -23.50 -25.28
CA TYR A 31 10.06 -24.55 -24.69
C TYR A 31 10.51 -24.96 -23.27
N HIS A 32 11.76 -24.67 -22.89
CA HIS A 32 12.29 -24.85 -21.53
C HIS A 32 12.06 -23.63 -20.62
N TYR A 33 11.73 -22.47 -21.20
CA TYR A 33 11.27 -21.28 -20.48
C TYR A 33 9.73 -21.27 -20.43
N SER A 34 9.25 -21.59 -19.23
CA SER A 34 7.89 -21.65 -18.66
C SER A 34 6.81 -22.50 -19.36
N GLN A 35 6.45 -23.58 -18.68
CA GLN A 35 5.03 -23.91 -18.54
C GLN A 35 4.47 -23.03 -17.42
N ASP A 36 4.20 -21.76 -17.69
CA ASP A 36 3.33 -20.99 -16.80
C ASP A 36 1.97 -21.74 -16.74
N ILE A 37 1.70 -22.36 -15.59
CA ILE A 37 0.49 -23.13 -15.34
C ILE A 37 -0.54 -22.33 -14.56
N THR A 38 -0.41 -21.01 -14.47
CA THR A 38 -1.31 -20.16 -13.67
C THR A 38 -2.78 -20.39 -14.01
N SER A 39 -3.12 -20.63 -15.27
CA SER A 39 -4.51 -20.92 -15.69
C SER A 39 -5.09 -22.23 -15.12
N LYS A 40 -4.25 -23.12 -14.58
CA LYS A 40 -4.68 -24.33 -13.85
C LYS A 40 -5.03 -24.04 -12.39
N TRP A 41 -4.54 -22.93 -11.85
CA TRP A 41 -4.66 -22.56 -10.45
C TRP A 41 -5.54 -21.34 -10.23
N PHE A 42 -5.58 -20.41 -11.18
CA PHE A 42 -6.25 -19.12 -11.03
C PHE A 42 -7.08 -18.75 -12.25
N ILE A 43 -8.26 -18.18 -11.99
CA ILE A 43 -9.07 -17.44 -12.96
C ILE A 43 -8.97 -15.96 -12.62
N SER A 44 -8.94 -15.09 -13.63
CA SER A 44 -8.62 -13.68 -13.41
C SER A 44 -9.64 -12.72 -13.98
N LYS A 45 -9.84 -11.59 -13.31
CA LYS A 45 -10.69 -10.48 -13.78
C LYS A 45 -10.07 -9.11 -13.46
N PRO A 46 -10.26 -8.11 -14.32
CA PRO A 46 -9.74 -6.78 -14.07
C PRO A 46 -10.48 -6.09 -12.91
N ILE A 47 -9.77 -5.21 -12.20
CA ILE A 47 -10.36 -4.24 -11.27
C ILE A 47 -9.82 -2.85 -11.60
N VAL A 48 -10.68 -1.83 -11.51
CA VAL A 48 -10.36 -0.46 -11.91
C VAL A 48 -10.38 0.44 -10.69
N PHE A 49 -9.30 1.18 -10.51
CA PHE A 49 -9.17 2.19 -9.45
C PHE A 49 -9.50 3.59 -9.99
N ASN A 50 -9.83 4.51 -9.07
CA ASN A 50 -10.08 5.91 -9.39
C ASN A 50 -8.80 6.76 -9.46
N ALA A 51 -7.63 6.18 -9.20
CA ALA A 51 -6.33 6.85 -9.22
C ALA A 51 -5.39 6.38 -10.33
N TYR A 52 -4.59 7.34 -10.79
CA TYR A 52 -3.42 7.10 -11.62
C TYR A 52 -2.12 7.02 -10.79
N ASN A 53 -2.18 7.31 -9.49
CA ASN A 53 -1.06 7.24 -8.56
C ASN A 53 -1.43 6.42 -7.32
N LEU A 54 -1.66 5.11 -7.53
CA LEU A 54 -1.87 4.15 -6.44
C LEU A 54 -0.59 4.08 -5.60
N PHE A 55 -0.69 4.35 -4.30
CA PHE A 55 0.46 4.26 -3.40
C PHE A 55 0.42 2.97 -2.58
N ASP A 56 -0.74 2.61 -2.04
CA ASP A 56 -0.93 1.36 -1.30
C ASP A 56 -2.38 0.88 -1.42
N VAL A 57 -2.59 -0.43 -1.24
CA VAL A 57 -3.90 -1.10 -1.35
C VAL A 57 -4.01 -2.15 -0.25
N GLY A 58 -5.12 -2.16 0.48
CA GLY A 58 -5.36 -3.11 1.57
C GLY A 58 -6.77 -3.66 1.56
N VAL A 59 -7.03 -4.63 2.44
CA VAL A 59 -8.35 -5.23 2.62
C VAL A 59 -8.80 -5.21 4.08
N THR A 60 -10.09 -5.02 4.29
CA THR A 60 -10.72 -5.20 5.61
C THR A 60 -12.24 -5.30 5.44
N ASP A 61 -12.94 -5.90 6.40
CA ASP A 61 -14.41 -5.94 6.45
C ASP A 61 -14.93 -4.62 7.04
N ILE A 62 -15.12 -3.58 6.21
CA ILE A 62 -15.40 -2.21 6.67
C ILE A 62 -16.83 -2.09 7.22
N ASN A 63 -17.75 -2.88 6.68
CA ASN A 63 -19.17 -2.84 6.98
C ASN A 63 -19.63 -3.98 7.92
N ASN A 64 -18.72 -4.82 8.38
CA ASN A 64 -18.97 -5.97 9.25
C ASN A 64 -19.96 -7.00 8.69
N ASP A 65 -19.96 -7.21 7.37
CA ASP A 65 -20.81 -8.22 6.71
C ASP A 65 -20.12 -9.57 6.47
N ASN A 66 -18.85 -9.69 6.88
CA ASN A 66 -17.94 -10.84 6.66
C ASN A 66 -17.48 -11.04 5.22
N ASN A 67 -17.71 -10.08 4.33
CA ASN A 67 -17.04 -10.01 3.04
C ASN A 67 -15.90 -9.00 3.15
N LEU A 68 -14.73 -9.35 2.61
CA LEU A 68 -13.59 -8.44 2.64
C LEU A 68 -13.74 -7.36 1.57
N ASP A 69 -13.54 -6.11 1.98
CA ASP A 69 -13.58 -4.93 1.13
C ASP A 69 -12.17 -4.50 0.73
N ILE A 70 -12.05 -3.74 -0.36
CA ILE A 70 -10.77 -3.18 -0.83
C ILE A 70 -10.73 -1.68 -0.57
N PHE A 71 -9.63 -1.17 -0.03
CA PHE A 71 -9.38 0.25 0.07
C PHE A 71 -8.02 0.62 -0.53
N THR A 72 -7.90 1.86 -1.01
CA THR A 72 -6.63 2.40 -1.51
C THR A 72 -6.24 3.67 -0.77
N THR A 73 -4.95 3.96 -0.72
CA THR A 73 -4.41 5.25 -0.31
C THR A 73 -3.48 5.76 -1.40
N ASN A 74 -3.77 6.95 -1.93
CA ASN A 74 -3.24 7.42 -3.23
C ASN A 74 -2.62 8.82 -3.13
N HIS A 75 -1.96 9.13 -2.00
CA HIS A 75 -1.42 10.46 -1.73
C HIS A 75 -2.49 11.55 -1.85
N ASN A 76 -2.39 12.39 -2.87
CA ASN A 76 -3.30 13.50 -3.18
C ASN A 76 -4.41 13.10 -4.17
N SER A 77 -4.30 11.93 -4.78
CA SER A 77 -5.22 11.45 -5.80
C SER A 77 -6.48 10.83 -5.19
N LEU A 78 -7.50 10.62 -6.02
CA LEU A 78 -8.75 9.95 -5.62
C LEU A 78 -8.48 8.58 -4.99
N ASN A 79 -9.08 8.28 -3.84
CA ASN A 79 -9.06 6.93 -3.26
C ASN A 79 -10.27 6.12 -3.72
N ASN A 80 -10.20 4.81 -3.51
CA ASN A 80 -11.32 3.89 -3.61
C ASN A 80 -11.66 3.33 -2.22
N LEU A 81 -12.95 3.09 -1.99
CA LEU A 81 -13.48 2.33 -0.88
C LEU A 81 -14.49 1.34 -1.47
N MET A 82 -14.08 0.12 -1.75
CA MET A 82 -14.81 -0.82 -2.59
C MET A 82 -15.40 -1.95 -1.76
N ILE A 83 -16.72 -1.91 -1.56
CA ILE A 83 -17.45 -2.91 -0.77
C ILE A 83 -17.60 -4.20 -1.57
N GLY A 84 -17.17 -5.33 -0.98
CA GLY A 84 -17.24 -6.66 -1.56
C GLY A 84 -18.62 -7.30 -1.37
N ASP A 85 -19.06 -8.10 -2.35
CA ASP A 85 -20.31 -8.87 -2.26
C ASP A 85 -20.13 -10.34 -1.85
N GLY A 86 -18.89 -10.73 -1.51
CA GLY A 86 -18.51 -12.10 -1.21
C GLY A 86 -18.59 -13.05 -2.41
N LYS A 87 -18.68 -12.53 -3.63
CA LYS A 87 -18.65 -13.26 -4.91
C LYS A 87 -17.59 -12.67 -5.84
N GLY A 88 -16.68 -11.89 -5.25
CA GLY A 88 -15.62 -11.13 -5.89
C GLY A 88 -16.06 -9.89 -6.65
N ASN A 89 -17.30 -9.41 -6.54
CA ASN A 89 -17.67 -8.12 -7.13
C ASN A 89 -17.50 -7.01 -6.09
N PHE A 90 -17.09 -5.83 -6.55
CA PHE A 90 -16.75 -4.72 -5.69
C PHE A 90 -17.47 -3.45 -6.15
N THR A 91 -18.07 -2.73 -5.20
CA THR A 91 -18.76 -1.45 -5.46
C THR A 91 -18.03 -0.32 -4.76
N ASP A 92 -17.50 0.65 -5.51
CA ASP A 92 -16.86 1.83 -4.92
C ASP A 92 -17.89 2.78 -4.31
N VAL A 93 -17.81 2.96 -3.00
CA VAL A 93 -18.71 3.80 -2.19
C VAL A 93 -18.01 5.01 -1.58
N VAL A 94 -16.76 5.30 -1.97
CA VAL A 94 -15.92 6.35 -1.36
C VAL A 94 -16.67 7.68 -1.13
N SER A 95 -17.44 8.12 -2.11
CA SER A 95 -18.22 9.36 -2.00
C SER A 95 -19.56 9.22 -1.31
N GLN A 96 -20.25 8.10 -1.54
CA GLN A 96 -21.50 7.80 -0.84
C GLN A 96 -21.29 7.79 0.68
N TRP A 97 -20.14 7.28 1.11
CA TRP A 97 -19.76 7.15 2.52
C TRP A 97 -18.97 8.35 3.04
N LYS A 98 -18.86 9.44 2.28
CA LYS A 98 -18.14 10.67 2.67
C LYS A 98 -16.66 10.44 3.05
N PHE A 99 -16.02 9.44 2.43
CA PHE A 99 -14.62 9.08 2.67
C PHE A 99 -13.63 9.83 1.74
N ASP A 100 -14.15 10.65 0.82
CA ASP A 100 -13.40 11.58 -0.02
C ASP A 100 -12.36 12.40 0.76
N HIS A 101 -11.37 12.95 0.04
CA HIS A 101 -10.44 13.91 0.62
C HIS A 101 -11.18 15.10 1.23
N ILE A 102 -12.22 15.58 0.56
CA ILE A 102 -13.10 16.64 1.05
C ILE A 102 -14.54 16.13 0.88
N ALA A 103 -15.14 15.66 1.95
CA ALA A 103 -16.51 15.12 1.94
C ALA A 103 -17.57 16.13 1.44
N GLU A 104 -17.32 17.43 1.59
CA GLU A 104 -18.18 18.49 1.05
C GLU A 104 -18.13 18.58 -0.49
N PHE A 105 -16.97 18.25 -1.09
CA PHE A 105 -16.74 18.28 -2.53
C PHE A 105 -16.20 16.93 -3.02
N PRO A 106 -17.06 15.90 -3.11
CA PRO A 106 -16.68 14.59 -3.64
C PRO A 106 -16.01 14.66 -5.01
N GLY A 107 -14.93 13.89 -5.17
CA GLY A 107 -14.13 13.91 -6.39
C GLY A 107 -13.31 15.20 -6.61
N PHE A 108 -13.08 16.03 -5.58
CA PHE A 108 -12.21 17.21 -5.67
C PHE A 108 -10.72 16.89 -5.36
N ALA A 109 -10.35 15.62 -5.24
CA ALA A 109 -8.95 15.21 -5.16
C ALA A 109 -8.26 15.27 -6.54
N ASP A 110 -6.94 15.13 -6.56
CA ASP A 110 -6.16 15.12 -7.79
C ASP A 110 -6.54 13.92 -8.68
N SER A 111 -6.63 14.15 -9.99
CA SER A 111 -7.20 13.19 -10.93
C SER A 111 -6.64 13.36 -12.33
N GLU A 112 -6.71 12.32 -13.15
CA GLU A 112 -6.51 12.44 -14.60
C GLU A 112 -7.80 12.82 -15.34
N LYS A 113 -8.94 12.57 -14.70
CA LYS A 113 -10.28 12.81 -15.25
C LYS A 113 -10.65 14.29 -15.13
N GLU A 114 -11.42 14.77 -16.08
CA GLU A 114 -12.12 16.06 -16.02
C GLU A 114 -13.61 15.84 -15.71
N PRO A 115 -14.30 16.81 -15.09
CA PRO A 115 -15.76 16.77 -15.02
C PRO A 115 -16.36 16.85 -16.43
N LYS A 116 -17.51 16.21 -16.65
CA LYS A 116 -18.25 16.35 -17.91
C LYS A 116 -18.90 17.75 -18.00
N PHE A 117 -18.50 18.55 -18.98
CA PHE A 117 -19.03 19.89 -19.26
C PHE A 117 -20.35 19.81 -20.05
N GLU A 118 -21.47 19.71 -19.35
CA GLU A 118 -22.80 19.53 -19.96
C GLU A 118 -23.67 20.76 -19.77
N THR A 119 -23.59 21.39 -18.59
CA THR A 119 -24.39 22.56 -18.22
C THR A 119 -23.51 23.81 -18.18
N PRO A 120 -23.98 24.97 -18.69
CA PRO A 120 -23.26 26.22 -18.54
C PRO A 120 -22.97 26.53 -17.07
N GLY A 121 -21.74 26.95 -16.76
CA GLY A 121 -21.31 27.22 -15.39
C GLY A 121 -19.82 27.43 -15.23
N LEU A 122 -19.42 27.74 -13.99
CA LEU A 122 -18.04 27.84 -13.55
C LEU A 122 -17.63 26.50 -12.93
N TYR A 123 -16.62 25.84 -13.49
CA TYR A 123 -16.12 24.55 -13.02
C TYR A 123 -14.81 24.75 -12.29
N VAL A 124 -14.67 24.17 -11.10
CA VAL A 124 -13.47 24.23 -10.24
C VAL A 124 -13.06 22.79 -9.91
N PHE A 125 -11.90 22.35 -10.39
CA PHE A 125 -11.45 20.96 -10.19
C PHE A 125 -9.93 20.83 -10.28
N TRP A 126 -9.40 19.74 -9.71
CA TRP A 126 -8.01 19.36 -9.86
C TRP A 126 -7.83 18.36 -10.99
N GLN A 127 -6.79 18.56 -11.79
CA GLN A 127 -6.36 17.61 -12.80
C GLN A 127 -4.83 17.65 -12.90
N LYS A 128 -4.18 16.48 -12.83
CA LYS A 128 -2.72 16.33 -12.95
C LYS A 128 -1.95 17.39 -12.14
N ARG A 129 -2.22 17.47 -10.84
CA ARG A 129 -1.66 18.43 -9.86
C ARG A 129 -1.90 19.91 -10.17
N THR A 130 -2.91 20.19 -10.97
CA THR A 130 -3.21 21.53 -11.43
C THR A 130 -4.65 21.90 -11.12
N LEU A 131 -4.86 23.04 -10.46
CA LEU A 131 -6.18 23.56 -10.19
C LEU A 131 -6.68 24.29 -11.42
N ILE A 132 -7.84 23.88 -11.92
CA ILE A 132 -8.45 24.47 -13.11
C ILE A 132 -9.75 25.14 -12.69
N ILE A 133 -9.89 26.39 -13.12
CA ILE A 133 -11.15 27.14 -13.09
C ILE A 133 -11.55 27.42 -14.53
N LYS A 134 -12.71 26.91 -14.93
CA LYS A 134 -13.19 26.99 -16.32
C LYS A 134 -14.58 27.57 -16.38
N ASN A 135 -14.74 28.65 -17.13
CA ASN A 135 -16.05 29.11 -17.54
C ASN A 135 -16.49 28.29 -18.75
N TYR A 136 -17.58 27.54 -18.63
CA TYR A 136 -18.21 26.86 -19.73
C TYR A 136 -19.52 27.56 -20.11
N LYS A 137 -19.58 28.10 -21.33
CA LYS A 137 -20.76 28.70 -21.97
C LYS A 137 -21.47 29.84 -21.21
N MET A 138 -20.93 30.42 -20.14
CA MET A 138 -21.52 31.60 -19.52
C MET A 138 -21.06 32.89 -20.21
N ASN A 139 -22.00 33.79 -20.50
CA ASN A 139 -21.76 34.95 -21.37
C ASN A 139 -21.31 36.23 -20.63
N ASN A 140 -21.32 36.30 -19.29
CA ASN A 140 -21.09 37.55 -18.54
C ASN A 140 -19.75 37.56 -17.77
N PRO A 141 -18.63 37.98 -18.39
CA PRO A 141 -17.29 37.93 -17.78
C PRO A 141 -17.12 38.75 -16.51
N GLN A 142 -17.74 39.94 -16.45
CA GLN A 142 -17.63 40.84 -15.28
C GLN A 142 -18.36 40.31 -14.04
N GLN A 143 -19.10 39.22 -14.17
CA GLN A 143 -19.68 38.49 -13.05
C GLN A 143 -18.88 37.24 -12.71
N LEU A 144 -17.86 36.85 -13.49
CA LEU A 144 -17.11 35.60 -13.34
C LEU A 144 -15.69 35.86 -12.88
N ASP A 145 -15.59 36.70 -11.87
CA ASP A 145 -14.36 37.06 -11.19
C ASP A 145 -14.29 36.48 -9.78
N GLY A 146 -13.07 36.44 -9.27
CA GLY A 146 -12.79 35.97 -7.93
C GLY A 146 -11.33 36.12 -7.57
N GLU A 147 -11.05 35.75 -6.33
CA GLU A 147 -9.73 35.78 -5.72
C GLU A 147 -9.38 34.39 -5.20
N ILE A 148 -8.19 33.91 -5.54
CA ILE A 148 -7.65 32.64 -5.06
C ILE A 148 -6.44 32.95 -4.19
N LYS A 149 -6.40 32.37 -2.99
CA LYS A 149 -5.24 32.44 -2.10
C LYS A 149 -4.63 31.06 -1.97
N ILE A 150 -3.35 30.94 -2.32
CA ILE A 150 -2.58 29.70 -2.24
C ILE A 150 -1.30 29.96 -1.45
N LEU A 151 -1.03 29.11 -0.45
CA LEU A 151 0.20 29.19 0.36
C LEU A 151 1.42 28.53 -0.33
N SER A 152 1.60 28.82 -1.61
CA SER A 152 2.71 28.33 -2.45
C SER A 152 3.05 29.35 -3.53
N GLU A 153 4.30 29.30 -4.03
CA GLU A 153 4.60 29.77 -5.38
C GLU A 153 3.74 29.00 -6.39
N VAL A 154 3.31 29.68 -7.45
CA VAL A 154 2.46 29.07 -8.49
C VAL A 154 2.98 29.43 -9.88
N LYS A 155 2.78 28.51 -10.82
CA LYS A 155 2.77 28.79 -12.25
C LYS A 155 1.32 29.01 -12.67
N ILE A 156 1.08 30.06 -13.44
CA ILE A 156 -0.25 30.41 -13.95
C ILE A 156 -0.23 30.29 -15.47
N GLU A 157 -1.24 29.62 -16.01
CA GLU A 157 -1.53 29.56 -17.42
C GLU A 157 -3.01 29.91 -17.62
N ASN A 158 -3.32 30.71 -18.62
CA ASN A 158 -4.68 31.09 -18.94
C ASN A 158 -4.82 31.34 -20.44
N ASP A 159 -6.04 31.25 -20.94
CA ASP A 159 -6.31 31.64 -22.33
C ASP A 159 -6.29 33.17 -22.50
N SER A 160 -6.17 33.62 -23.75
CA SER A 160 -6.05 35.04 -24.09
C SER A 160 -7.30 35.88 -23.80
N LEU A 161 -8.45 35.26 -23.55
CA LEU A 161 -9.70 35.93 -23.21
C LEU A 161 -9.88 36.11 -21.69
N SER A 162 -9.07 35.43 -20.88
CA SER A 162 -9.07 35.55 -19.42
C SER A 162 -8.17 36.71 -18.98
N LYS A 163 -8.65 37.56 -18.06
CA LYS A 163 -7.79 38.55 -17.39
C LYS A 163 -7.35 37.99 -16.05
N VAL A 164 -6.04 37.91 -15.84
CA VAL A 164 -5.47 37.36 -14.61
C VAL A 164 -4.39 38.30 -14.11
N SER A 165 -4.46 38.64 -12.83
CA SER A 165 -3.41 39.36 -12.12
C SER A 165 -3.09 38.59 -10.85
N PHE A 166 -1.83 38.60 -10.43
CA PHE A 166 -1.45 37.93 -9.20
C PHE A 166 -0.34 38.68 -8.49
N THR A 167 -0.28 38.49 -7.18
CA THR A 167 0.80 38.98 -6.32
C THR A 167 1.35 37.82 -5.51
N GLN A 168 2.67 37.79 -5.32
CA GLN A 168 3.36 36.82 -4.49
C GLN A 168 4.02 37.57 -3.34
N ASN A 169 3.55 37.30 -2.14
CA ASN A 169 4.08 37.91 -0.93
C ASN A 169 4.92 36.87 -0.19
N GLN A 170 6.18 37.19 0.04
CA GLN A 170 7.04 36.41 0.91
C GLN A 170 6.55 36.59 2.35
N LEU A 171 6.19 35.49 3.00
CA LEU A 171 5.85 35.43 4.42
C LEU A 171 7.08 34.99 5.23
N SER A 172 6.93 34.96 6.56
CA SER A 172 7.92 34.37 7.46
C SER A 172 8.25 32.92 7.08
N ASN A 173 9.44 32.43 7.45
CA ASN A 173 9.85 31.03 7.29
C ASN A 173 9.83 30.50 5.85
N SER A 174 10.15 31.37 4.88
CA SER A 174 10.22 31.03 3.45
C SER A 174 8.88 30.60 2.83
N GLU A 175 7.76 30.85 3.51
CA GLU A 175 6.42 30.63 2.94
C GLU A 175 6.10 31.72 1.91
N VAL A 176 5.40 31.35 0.84
CA VAL A 176 4.92 32.29 -0.19
C VAL A 176 3.40 32.24 -0.19
N LYS A 177 2.77 33.41 -0.07
CA LYS A 177 1.33 33.54 -0.29
C LYS A 177 1.10 34.17 -1.65
N THR A 178 0.53 33.39 -2.56
CA THR A 178 0.05 33.89 -3.85
C THR A 178 -1.41 34.27 -3.72
N GLN A 179 -1.75 35.49 -4.14
CA GLN A 179 -3.12 35.96 -4.32
C GLN A 179 -3.35 36.22 -5.80
N ILE A 180 -4.35 35.55 -6.39
CA ILE A 180 -4.66 35.58 -7.82
C ILE A 180 -6.06 36.15 -7.98
N ASN A 181 -6.18 37.27 -8.70
CA ASN A 181 -7.47 37.81 -9.13
C ASN A 181 -7.69 37.44 -10.59
N PHE A 182 -8.88 36.97 -10.92
CA PHE A 182 -9.22 36.55 -12.27
C PHE A 182 -10.56 37.12 -12.73
N GLU A 183 -10.75 37.25 -14.05
CA GLU A 183 -12.02 37.52 -14.73
C GLU A 183 -12.07 36.58 -15.95
N LEU A 184 -13.06 35.70 -16.01
CA LEU A 184 -13.16 34.69 -17.09
C LEU A 184 -14.22 35.06 -18.13
N ALA A 185 -13.78 35.21 -19.38
CA ALA A 185 -14.66 35.30 -20.54
C ALA A 185 -15.37 33.98 -20.84
N LYS A 186 -16.31 34.02 -21.79
CA LYS A 186 -17.03 32.83 -22.23
C LYS A 186 -16.07 31.78 -22.77
N ASP A 187 -16.24 30.53 -22.33
CA ASP A 187 -15.45 29.37 -22.77
C ASP A 187 -13.93 29.54 -22.52
N SER A 188 -13.59 30.32 -21.49
CA SER A 188 -12.23 30.65 -21.05
C SER A 188 -11.85 29.88 -19.78
N TRP A 189 -10.56 29.82 -19.47
CA TRP A 189 -10.03 29.07 -18.34
C TRP A 189 -8.77 29.69 -17.72
N LEU A 190 -8.55 29.33 -16.46
CA LEU A 190 -7.37 29.61 -15.67
C LEU A 190 -6.88 28.29 -15.04
N THR A 191 -5.60 28.03 -15.21
CA THR A 191 -4.89 26.85 -14.74
C THR A 191 -3.77 27.29 -13.81
N ILE A 192 -3.75 26.70 -12.62
CA ILE A 192 -2.84 27.09 -11.53
C ILE A 192 -2.10 25.86 -11.06
N THR A 193 -0.80 25.82 -11.34
CA THR A 193 0.07 24.73 -10.91
C THR A 193 0.87 25.23 -9.71
N PRO A 194 0.49 24.86 -8.47
CA PRO A 194 1.30 25.21 -7.32
C PRO A 194 2.58 24.39 -7.30
N LYS A 195 3.67 25.00 -6.82
CA LYS A 195 4.93 24.30 -6.57
C LYS A 195 4.78 23.21 -5.50
N ASP A 196 4.05 23.52 -4.43
CA ASP A 196 3.71 22.57 -3.36
C ASP A 196 2.17 22.53 -3.18
N PRO A 197 1.56 21.36 -2.94
CA PRO A 197 0.13 21.25 -2.67
C PRO A 197 -0.20 21.88 -1.32
N MET A 198 -0.77 23.09 -1.31
CA MET A 198 -0.93 23.93 -0.12
C MET A 198 -2.37 24.42 0.06
N GLN A 199 -2.62 25.09 1.20
CA GLN A 199 -3.95 25.58 1.52
C GLN A 199 -4.42 26.52 0.43
N THR A 200 -5.56 26.17 -0.14
CA THR A 200 -6.18 26.87 -1.24
C THR A 200 -7.56 27.32 -0.79
N SER A 201 -7.82 28.62 -0.92
CA SER A 201 -9.16 29.17 -0.74
C SER A 201 -9.54 29.96 -1.99
N LEU A 202 -10.83 29.93 -2.32
CA LEU A 202 -11.41 30.62 -3.46
C LEU A 202 -12.56 31.50 -2.97
N GLN A 203 -12.39 32.81 -3.10
CA GLN A 203 -13.45 33.79 -2.90
C GLN A 203 -14.01 34.17 -4.27
N LEU A 204 -15.27 33.84 -4.51
CA LEU A 204 -16.01 34.21 -5.71
C LEU A 204 -16.72 35.55 -5.53
N ASN A 205 -16.95 36.27 -6.63
CA ASN A 205 -17.83 37.43 -6.64
C ASN A 205 -19.25 37.01 -6.22
N GLU A 206 -19.87 37.76 -5.31
CA GLU A 206 -21.19 37.45 -4.74
C GLU A 206 -22.31 37.41 -5.80
N ASN A 207 -22.11 38.05 -6.96
CA ASN A 207 -23.05 38.04 -8.07
C ASN A 207 -23.08 36.69 -8.82
N ILE A 208 -22.10 35.81 -8.63
CA ILE A 208 -22.09 34.49 -9.26
C ILE A 208 -23.20 33.65 -8.61
N PRO A 209 -24.19 33.15 -9.37
CA PRO A 209 -25.17 32.24 -8.81
C PRO A 209 -24.48 30.92 -8.40
N LEU A 210 -24.44 30.58 -7.11
CA LEU A 210 -23.79 29.37 -6.61
C LEU A 210 -24.35 28.07 -7.23
N LYS A 211 -25.59 28.08 -7.74
CA LYS A 211 -26.17 26.98 -8.53
C LYS A 211 -25.49 26.72 -9.89
N ASN A 212 -24.72 27.69 -10.38
CA ASN A 212 -23.87 27.58 -11.58
C ASN A 212 -22.39 27.34 -11.20
N VAL A 213 -22.14 27.20 -9.90
CA VAL A 213 -20.98 26.70 -9.15
C VAL A 213 -20.70 25.20 -9.28
N TYR A 214 -19.73 24.67 -10.00
CA TYR A 214 -19.50 23.21 -10.03
C TYR A 214 -18.12 22.85 -9.50
N VAL A 215 -18.06 22.27 -8.30
CA VAL A 215 -16.80 21.88 -7.64
C VAL A 215 -16.58 20.37 -7.71
N GLY A 216 -15.38 19.96 -8.15
CA GLY A 216 -14.96 18.56 -8.22
C GLY A 216 -15.60 17.78 -9.37
N LEU A 217 -15.22 16.50 -9.50
CA LEU A 217 -15.75 15.63 -10.57
C LEU A 217 -17.25 15.37 -10.46
N GLN A 218 -17.83 15.48 -9.26
CA GLN A 218 -19.27 15.31 -9.03
C GLN A 218 -20.07 16.60 -9.19
N LYS A 219 -19.43 17.72 -9.56
CA LYS A 219 -20.09 19.00 -9.88
C LYS A 219 -20.98 19.50 -8.73
N VAL A 220 -20.47 19.44 -7.50
CA VAL A 220 -21.23 19.89 -6.32
C VAL A 220 -21.35 21.42 -6.32
N ASN A 221 -22.57 21.92 -6.09
CA ASN A 221 -22.80 23.34 -5.90
C ASN A 221 -22.34 23.77 -4.49
N PRO A 222 -21.42 24.74 -4.37
CA PRO A 222 -20.97 25.23 -3.07
C PRO A 222 -22.09 26.00 -2.36
N LYS A 223 -22.05 26.00 -1.01
CA LYS A 223 -23.05 26.71 -0.19
C LYS A 223 -22.73 28.19 0.02
N THR A 224 -21.49 28.59 -0.23
CA THR A 224 -21.02 29.96 -0.03
C THR A 224 -20.07 30.36 -1.17
N HIS A 225 -19.88 31.66 -1.35
CA HIS A 225 -18.88 32.21 -2.27
C HIS A 225 -17.45 32.17 -1.72
N ASN A 226 -17.27 31.83 -0.44
CA ASN A 226 -15.96 31.66 0.18
C ASN A 226 -15.67 30.17 0.36
N LEU A 227 -15.07 29.55 -0.65
CA LEU A 227 -14.80 28.13 -0.67
C LEU A 227 -13.44 27.85 -0.02
N ASP A 228 -13.47 27.08 1.06
CA ASP A 228 -12.28 26.43 1.59
C ASP A 228 -12.05 25.14 0.79
N LEU A 229 -11.22 25.24 -0.25
CA LEU A 229 -10.85 24.12 -1.11
C LEU A 229 -9.86 23.16 -0.42
N LYS A 230 -9.54 23.44 0.85
CA LYS A 230 -8.59 22.72 1.69
C LYS A 230 -7.24 22.54 0.97
N ILE A 231 -6.39 21.72 1.56
CA ILE A 231 -5.12 21.30 0.97
C ILE A 231 -5.37 19.97 0.27
N LEU A 232 -4.66 19.65 -0.81
CA LEU A 232 -4.61 18.27 -1.27
C LEU A 232 -4.02 17.41 -0.14
N ARG A 233 -4.85 16.51 0.40
CA ARG A 233 -4.58 15.76 1.61
C ARG A 233 -3.72 14.54 1.27
N ASP A 234 -2.40 14.66 1.42
CA ASP A 234 -1.40 13.64 1.09
C ASP A 234 -1.49 12.39 2.00
N ARG A 235 -2.50 11.55 1.77
CA ARG A 235 -2.79 10.32 2.53
C ARG A 235 -1.75 9.25 2.22
N HIS A 236 -1.14 8.67 3.25
CA HIS A 236 -0.08 7.68 3.09
C HIS A 236 -0.52 6.28 3.50
N SER A 237 -1.19 6.14 4.65
CA SER A 237 -1.72 4.86 5.13
C SER A 237 -3.09 5.02 5.78
N ILE A 238 -3.81 3.91 5.86
CA ILE A 238 -5.05 3.80 6.62
C ILE A 238 -4.91 2.64 7.63
N SER A 239 -5.39 2.83 8.85
CA SER A 239 -5.41 1.80 9.90
C SER A 239 -6.83 1.68 10.42
N TRP A 240 -7.38 0.47 10.32
CA TRP A 240 -8.80 0.22 10.59
C TRP A 240 -9.03 -0.34 11.98
N ALA A 241 -9.95 0.20 12.77
CA ALA A 241 -10.38 -0.47 13.99
C ALA A 241 -11.71 0.04 14.49
N ASP A 242 -12.47 -0.80 15.18
CA ASP A 242 -13.54 -0.32 16.07
C ASP A 242 -12.89 0.25 17.35
N TYR A 243 -12.48 1.51 17.31
CA TYR A 243 -11.70 2.13 18.41
C TYR A 243 -12.59 2.51 19.59
N ASN A 244 -13.90 2.64 19.38
CA ASN A 244 -14.87 3.16 20.33
C ASN A 244 -15.89 2.11 20.81
N SER A 245 -15.79 0.87 20.32
CA SER A 245 -16.65 -0.26 20.66
C SER A 245 -18.11 -0.10 20.20
N ASP A 246 -18.35 0.64 19.11
CA ASP A 246 -19.70 0.87 18.58
C ASP A 246 -20.13 -0.18 17.53
N GLY A 247 -19.26 -1.13 17.22
CA GLY A 247 -19.50 -2.21 16.28
C GLY A 247 -19.31 -1.81 14.81
N ASN A 248 -18.84 -0.60 14.51
CA ASN A 248 -18.43 -0.18 13.17
C ASN A 248 -16.91 -0.06 13.10
N ILE A 249 -16.34 -0.43 11.96
CA ILE A 249 -14.90 -0.28 11.75
C ILE A 249 -14.59 1.17 11.35
N ASP A 250 -13.80 1.87 12.17
CA ASP A 250 -13.37 3.24 11.96
C ASP A 250 -12.01 3.31 11.25
N ALA A 251 -11.65 4.48 10.71
CA ALA A 251 -10.43 4.67 9.94
C ALA A 251 -9.52 5.76 10.53
N PHE A 252 -8.30 5.39 10.88
CA PHE A 252 -7.24 6.36 11.11
C PHE A 252 -6.40 6.56 9.85
N ILE A 253 -6.22 7.80 9.41
CA ILE A 253 -5.53 8.13 8.16
C ILE A 253 -4.26 8.93 8.48
N THR A 254 -3.12 8.37 8.12
CA THR A 254 -1.84 9.09 8.22
C THR A 254 -1.65 10.03 7.04
N ARG A 255 -0.95 11.14 7.32
CA ARG A 255 -0.55 12.10 6.31
C ARG A 255 0.91 12.46 6.50
N SER A 256 1.63 12.43 5.40
CA SER A 256 2.98 12.98 5.28
C SER A 256 2.94 13.95 4.11
N GLY A 257 3.64 15.07 4.23
CA GLY A 257 3.69 16.08 3.18
C GLY A 257 5.02 15.94 2.48
N GLY A 258 5.02 15.39 1.26
CA GLY A 258 6.19 15.41 0.41
C GLY A 258 6.73 16.85 0.23
N SER A 259 8.05 17.00 0.17
CA SER A 259 8.79 18.24 -0.16
C SER A 259 8.49 19.51 0.65
N LEU A 260 7.81 19.44 1.79
CA LEU A 260 7.74 20.62 2.65
C LEU A 260 9.11 20.92 3.27
N SER A 261 9.72 22.02 2.82
CA SER A 261 11.06 22.47 3.21
C SER A 261 11.22 22.81 4.70
N SER A 262 10.14 22.88 5.49
CA SER A 262 10.23 23.08 6.94
C SER A 262 9.19 22.28 7.73
N LYS A 263 9.61 21.78 8.91
CA LYS A 263 8.73 21.11 9.90
C LYS A 263 7.57 22.00 10.33
N GLU A 264 7.80 23.31 10.39
CA GLU A 264 6.78 24.27 10.84
C GLU A 264 5.66 24.43 9.81
N ARG A 265 6.00 24.49 8.51
CA ARG A 265 5.02 24.53 7.41
C ARG A 265 4.19 23.26 7.39
N PHE A 266 4.80 22.09 7.63
CA PHE A 266 4.05 20.82 7.69
C PHE A 266 3.01 20.83 8.80
N ARG A 267 3.40 21.23 10.02
CA ARG A 267 2.50 21.21 11.18
C ARG A 267 1.30 22.13 11.01
N LYS A 268 1.40 23.24 10.27
CA LYS A 268 0.27 24.14 10.04
C LYS A 268 -0.74 23.61 9.02
N ILE A 269 -0.38 22.58 8.24
CA ILE A 269 -1.03 22.27 6.96
C ILE A 269 -1.54 20.82 6.95
N PHE A 270 -0.73 19.86 7.36
CA PHE A 270 -1.09 18.46 7.25
C PHE A 270 -1.72 17.93 8.52
N GLN A 271 -3.03 17.79 8.44
CA GLN A 271 -3.90 17.37 9.52
C GLN A 271 -4.14 15.86 9.46
N ARG A 272 -3.90 15.09 10.52
CA ARG A 272 -4.28 13.66 10.56
C ARG A 272 -5.77 13.50 10.76
N HIS A 273 -6.34 12.38 10.34
CA HIS A 273 -7.78 12.14 10.51
C HIS A 273 -8.04 10.85 11.28
N LEU A 274 -8.89 10.94 12.31
CA LEU A 274 -9.66 9.80 12.79
C LEU A 274 -11.09 9.99 12.29
N LEU A 275 -11.52 9.09 11.41
CA LEU A 275 -12.84 9.07 10.82
C LEU A 275 -13.65 7.96 11.46
N SER A 276 -14.73 8.32 12.16
CA SER A 276 -15.61 7.35 12.79
C SER A 276 -16.70 6.90 11.82
N ASN A 277 -16.89 5.60 11.67
CA ASN A 277 -17.90 5.02 10.81
C ASN A 277 -19.26 5.04 11.52
N ARG A 278 -20.29 5.56 10.85
CA ARG A 278 -21.67 5.63 11.34
C ARG A 278 -22.58 4.60 10.68
N GLY A 279 -21.99 3.51 10.20
CA GLY A 279 -22.63 2.39 9.50
C GLY A 279 -22.65 2.53 7.98
N ASN A 280 -22.83 3.74 7.45
CA ASN A 280 -22.84 3.98 6.00
C ASN A 280 -22.23 5.32 5.57
N PHE A 281 -21.57 6.02 6.49
CA PHE A 281 -20.75 7.20 6.20
C PHE A 281 -19.74 7.44 7.32
N PHE A 282 -18.70 8.21 7.02
CA PHE A 282 -17.68 8.61 7.98
C PHE A 282 -17.87 10.03 8.51
N GLU A 283 -17.71 10.21 9.82
CA GLU A 283 -17.64 11.49 10.52
C GLU A 283 -16.20 11.76 10.95
N ASP A 284 -15.69 12.97 10.71
CA ASP A 284 -14.39 13.38 11.25
C ASP A 284 -14.50 13.67 12.75
N VAL A 285 -13.80 12.87 13.56
CA VAL A 285 -13.81 12.98 15.03
C VAL A 285 -12.42 13.30 15.58
N THR A 286 -11.49 13.74 14.74
CA THR A 286 -10.08 13.96 15.11
C THR A 286 -9.91 14.86 16.33
N GLU A 287 -10.52 16.05 16.31
CA GLU A 287 -10.45 16.98 17.44
C GLU A 287 -11.10 16.39 18.70
N LYS A 288 -12.24 15.69 18.52
CA LYS A 288 -12.98 15.04 19.60
C LYS A 288 -12.22 13.84 20.18
N SER A 289 -11.30 13.20 19.46
CA SER A 289 -10.57 12.04 19.96
C SER A 289 -9.35 12.42 20.80
N GLY A 290 -8.88 13.68 20.73
CA GLY A 290 -7.67 14.13 21.41
C GLY A 290 -6.38 13.83 20.63
N ILE A 291 -6.48 13.19 19.46
CA ILE A 291 -5.34 13.06 18.55
C ILE A 291 -4.97 14.46 18.04
N VAL A 292 -3.76 14.90 18.39
CA VAL A 292 -3.27 16.21 17.96
C VAL A 292 -3.00 16.17 16.46
N GLU A 293 -3.76 16.99 15.76
CA GLU A 293 -3.85 17.06 14.30
C GLU A 293 -2.50 17.34 13.62
N THR A 294 -1.54 17.97 14.33
CA THR A 294 -0.27 18.50 13.81
C THR A 294 0.99 17.83 14.39
N ALA A 295 0.88 16.63 14.97
CA ALA A 295 1.96 16.11 15.84
C ALA A 295 3.27 15.73 15.11
N CYS A 296 3.23 15.23 13.86
CA CYS A 296 4.40 14.90 13.03
C CYS A 296 4.00 14.46 11.61
N ARG A 297 4.98 14.34 10.70
CA ARG A 297 4.83 13.70 9.37
C ARG A 297 4.67 12.20 9.50
N ALA A 298 3.45 11.69 9.32
CA ALA A 298 3.12 10.29 9.53
C ALA A 298 3.05 9.51 8.21
N VAL A 299 3.70 8.35 8.15
CA VAL A 299 3.76 7.51 6.94
C VAL A 299 3.06 6.17 7.07
N THR A 300 3.00 5.62 8.29
CA THR A 300 2.29 4.38 8.60
C THR A 300 1.81 4.43 10.06
N ALA A 301 0.76 3.68 10.36
CA ALA A 301 0.19 3.52 11.68
C ALA A 301 -0.47 2.15 11.84
N ALA A 302 -0.67 1.72 13.08
CA ALA A 302 -1.38 0.50 13.40
C ALA A 302 -2.02 0.60 14.78
N TRP A 303 -3.20 -0.01 14.94
CA TRP A 303 -3.81 -0.31 16.21
C TRP A 303 -3.16 -1.54 16.84
N VAL A 304 -3.01 -1.50 18.17
CA VAL A 304 -2.37 -2.55 18.98
C VAL A 304 -2.97 -2.52 20.39
N ASP A 305 -3.04 -3.66 21.06
CA ASP A 305 -3.32 -3.79 22.49
C ASP A 305 -2.02 -4.20 23.17
N PHE A 306 -1.15 -3.22 23.46
CA PHE A 306 0.24 -3.51 23.80
C PHE A 306 0.45 -3.85 25.27
N ASP A 307 -0.45 -3.40 26.14
CA ASP A 307 -0.34 -3.61 27.60
C ASP A 307 -1.36 -4.66 28.10
N ASN A 308 -1.93 -5.45 27.16
CA ASN A 308 -2.83 -6.56 27.44
C ASN A 308 -4.04 -6.17 28.32
N ASN A 309 -4.47 -4.91 28.22
CA ASN A 309 -5.61 -4.39 28.96
C ASN A 309 -6.93 -4.46 28.16
N ASN A 310 -6.87 -5.03 26.95
CA ASN A 310 -7.95 -5.13 25.99
C ASN A 310 -8.40 -3.77 25.42
N SER A 311 -7.61 -2.71 25.50
CA SER A 311 -7.91 -1.41 24.89
C SER A 311 -6.97 -1.18 23.74
N LEU A 312 -7.52 -0.80 22.59
CA LEU A 312 -6.67 -0.44 21.46
C LEU A 312 -5.98 0.91 21.66
N GLU A 313 -4.65 0.88 21.54
CA GLU A 313 -3.75 2.00 21.32
C GLU A 313 -3.42 2.15 19.83
N LEU A 314 -3.00 3.36 19.46
CA LEU A 314 -2.64 3.70 18.09
C LEU A 314 -1.17 4.11 18.02
N TYR A 315 -0.35 3.28 17.38
CA TYR A 315 1.04 3.60 17.09
C TYR A 315 1.18 4.26 15.73
N VAL A 316 1.93 5.36 15.66
CA VAL A 316 2.11 6.18 14.45
C VAL A 316 3.59 6.45 14.22
N VAL A 317 4.09 6.03 13.06
CA VAL A 317 5.47 6.31 12.67
C VAL A 317 5.60 7.73 12.15
N CYS A 318 6.42 8.50 12.86
CA CYS A 318 6.83 9.84 12.48
C CYS A 318 8.12 9.78 11.66
N ILE A 319 8.10 10.29 10.43
CA ILE A 319 9.30 10.26 9.60
C ILE A 319 10.32 11.33 10.01
N ASP A 320 9.89 12.39 10.68
CA ASP A 320 10.72 13.56 10.99
C ASP A 320 11.04 13.77 12.47
N GLY A 321 10.80 12.75 13.29
CA GLY A 321 11.12 12.75 14.71
C GLY A 321 10.62 11.49 15.40
N THR A 322 10.43 11.59 16.71
CA THR A 322 9.91 10.51 17.55
C THR A 322 8.52 10.06 17.09
N SER A 323 8.33 8.75 16.91
CA SER A 323 7.00 8.14 16.70
C SER A 323 6.06 8.40 17.87
N ARG A 324 4.76 8.16 17.68
CA ARG A 324 3.73 8.36 18.70
C ARG A 324 3.09 7.03 19.06
N LEU A 325 2.75 6.86 20.33
CA LEU A 325 1.88 5.78 20.79
C LEU A 325 0.75 6.46 21.56
N TYR A 326 -0.44 6.45 20.99
CA TYR A 326 -1.60 7.11 21.56
C TYR A 326 -2.41 6.12 22.39
N GLN A 327 -2.54 6.40 23.68
CA GLN A 327 -3.39 5.66 24.61
C GLN A 327 -4.56 6.51 25.10
N LYS A 328 -5.74 5.91 25.27
CA LYS A 328 -6.93 6.57 25.81
C LYS A 328 -6.75 6.82 27.31
N ASN A 329 -6.90 8.08 27.74
CA ASN A 329 -6.98 8.42 29.16
C ASN A 329 -8.38 8.12 29.74
N ASN A 330 -8.56 8.35 31.04
CA ASN A 330 -9.83 8.11 31.75
C ASN A 330 -11.04 8.88 31.17
N ASN A 331 -10.81 9.94 30.40
CA ASN A 331 -11.85 10.73 29.74
C ASN A 331 -12.09 10.29 28.28
N GLY A 332 -11.49 9.18 27.84
CA GLY A 332 -11.60 8.65 26.48
C GLY A 332 -10.80 9.41 25.42
N LYS A 333 -9.91 10.33 25.82
CA LYS A 333 -9.07 11.10 24.89
C LYS A 333 -7.71 10.44 24.73
N PHE A 334 -7.20 10.39 23.51
CA PHE A 334 -5.87 9.90 23.21
C PHE A 334 -4.78 10.86 23.73
N VAL A 335 -3.76 10.30 24.36
CA VAL A 335 -2.55 10.99 24.81
C VAL A 335 -1.32 10.24 24.32
N ASP A 336 -0.29 10.97 23.88
CA ASP A 336 0.97 10.34 23.45
C ASP A 336 1.80 9.90 24.66
N ILE A 337 2.12 8.61 24.70
CA ILE A 337 2.89 7.96 25.76
C ILE A 337 4.19 7.32 25.25
N ALA A 338 4.55 7.47 23.98
CA ALA A 338 5.70 6.76 23.38
C ALA A 338 7.00 6.89 24.18
N VAL A 339 7.31 8.10 24.66
CA VAL A 339 8.50 8.36 25.49
C VAL A 339 8.40 7.68 26.86
N LYS A 340 7.22 7.70 27.48
CA LYS A 340 6.98 7.11 28.81
C LYS A 340 7.21 5.60 28.79
N VAL A 341 6.85 4.93 27.71
CA VAL A 341 6.95 3.47 27.58
C VAL A 341 8.22 3.01 26.86
N GLY A 342 9.17 3.89 26.53
CA GLY A 342 10.44 3.45 25.90
C GLY A 342 10.38 3.21 24.38
N LEU A 343 9.26 3.52 23.70
CA LEU A 343 9.18 3.55 22.22
C LEU A 343 9.77 4.83 21.60
N SER A 344 10.46 5.62 22.41
CA SER A 344 11.35 6.68 21.98
C SER A 344 12.75 6.36 22.47
N PRO A 345 13.78 6.54 21.64
CA PRO A 345 15.14 6.57 22.14
C PRO A 345 15.24 7.68 23.20
N SER A 346 15.97 7.40 24.29
CA SER A 346 16.15 8.31 25.44
C SER A 346 16.71 9.69 25.04
N GLN A 347 17.28 9.80 23.84
CA GLN A 347 17.59 11.03 23.14
C GLN A 347 17.37 10.82 21.63
N THR A 348 16.62 11.70 20.96
CA THR A 348 16.64 11.76 19.50
C THR A 348 18.03 12.21 19.07
N THR A 349 18.84 11.28 18.58
CA THR A 349 20.11 11.65 17.98
C THR A 349 19.86 12.25 16.58
N PRO A 350 20.67 13.21 16.10
CA PRO A 350 20.51 13.79 14.77
C PRO A 350 20.46 12.77 13.62
N ASP A 351 21.03 11.58 13.81
CA ASP A 351 21.04 10.45 12.88
C ASP A 351 19.72 9.66 12.81
N GLN A 352 18.81 9.82 13.77
CA GLN A 352 17.49 9.17 13.79
C GLN A 352 16.34 10.08 13.32
N ALA A 353 16.60 11.38 13.17
CA ALA A 353 15.64 12.35 12.65
C ALA A 353 15.89 12.61 11.16
N GLY A 354 14.90 12.36 10.30
CA GLY A 354 15.01 12.68 8.88
C GLY A 354 14.14 11.82 8.00
N TRP A 355 13.75 12.39 6.85
CA TRP A 355 12.86 11.72 5.88
C TRP A 355 13.39 10.33 5.46
N ASN A 356 14.70 10.14 5.49
CA ASN A 356 15.39 8.93 5.07
C ASN A 356 15.80 8.01 6.23
N LYS A 357 15.15 8.07 7.41
CA LYS A 357 15.58 7.30 8.60
C LYS A 357 14.55 6.34 9.17
N ASN A 358 13.27 6.71 9.17
CA ASN A 358 12.20 5.95 9.83
C ASN A 358 11.40 5.14 8.80
N GLY A 359 11.37 3.81 8.96
CA GLY A 359 10.65 2.90 8.06
C GLY A 359 9.42 2.23 8.67
N LEU A 360 8.99 1.15 8.03
CA LEU A 360 7.88 0.29 8.42
C LEU A 360 8.13 -0.42 9.76
N PHE A 361 7.08 -1.03 10.28
CA PHE A 361 7.13 -1.83 11.49
C PHE A 361 6.12 -2.98 11.42
N VAL A 362 6.22 -3.91 12.36
CA VAL A 362 5.24 -4.96 12.59
C VAL A 362 5.12 -5.21 14.10
N TRP A 363 3.89 -5.46 14.55
CA TRP A 363 3.59 -5.90 15.91
C TRP A 363 3.47 -7.41 15.92
N LEU A 364 4.18 -8.07 16.83
CA LEU A 364 4.07 -9.50 17.06
C LEU A 364 4.67 -9.83 18.43
N ASP A 365 4.24 -10.93 19.02
CA ASP A 365 4.82 -11.48 20.25
C ASP A 365 6.04 -12.34 19.85
N THR A 366 7.26 -11.84 20.13
CA THR A 366 8.49 -12.42 19.58
C THR A 366 9.14 -13.48 20.46
N ASP A 367 8.96 -13.40 21.77
CA ASP A 367 9.51 -14.34 22.75
C ASP A 367 8.44 -15.21 23.43
N ALA A 368 7.22 -15.16 22.88
CA ALA A 368 6.06 -15.93 23.32
C ALA A 368 5.64 -15.67 24.77
N ASP A 369 6.03 -14.53 25.35
CA ASP A 369 5.72 -14.16 26.74
C ASP A 369 4.29 -13.64 26.93
N GLY A 370 3.60 -13.36 25.82
CA GLY A 370 2.22 -12.92 25.76
C GLY A 370 2.05 -11.41 25.61
N ASP A 371 3.11 -10.60 25.77
CA ASP A 371 3.12 -9.19 25.45
C ASP A 371 3.50 -9.01 23.97
N VAL A 372 2.90 -8.01 23.29
CA VAL A 372 3.24 -7.75 21.88
C VAL A 372 4.43 -6.80 21.77
N ASP A 373 5.42 -7.22 20.98
CA ASP A 373 6.64 -6.49 20.68
C ASP A 373 6.53 -5.71 19.37
N LEU A 374 7.50 -4.81 19.15
CA LEU A 374 7.60 -4.02 17.93
C LEU A 374 8.92 -4.29 17.21
N LEU A 375 8.88 -4.94 16.05
CA LEU A 375 10.00 -4.91 15.11
C LEU A 375 9.86 -3.73 14.17
N ARG A 376 10.94 -2.96 13.98
CA ARG A 376 10.93 -1.75 13.16
C ARG A 376 12.16 -1.63 12.27
N SER A 377 11.93 -1.17 11.04
CA SER A 377 13.02 -0.79 10.14
C SER A 377 13.41 0.67 10.30
N TYR A 378 14.71 0.88 10.29
CA TYR A 378 15.37 2.16 10.11
C TYR A 378 16.28 2.05 8.89
N GLN A 379 16.72 3.17 8.35
CA GLN A 379 17.69 3.13 7.26
C GLN A 379 18.92 2.33 7.67
N ASN A 380 19.24 1.29 6.91
CA ASN A 380 20.35 0.37 7.13
C ASN A 380 20.32 -0.39 8.46
N SER A 381 19.20 -0.46 9.20
CA SER A 381 19.13 -1.25 10.44
C SER A 381 17.73 -1.74 10.80
N LEU A 382 17.67 -2.87 11.50
CA LEU A 382 16.43 -3.36 12.14
C LEU A 382 16.59 -3.30 13.64
N LYS A 383 15.53 -2.84 14.31
CA LYS A 383 15.46 -2.77 15.78
C LYS A 383 14.21 -3.47 16.26
N LEU A 384 14.39 -4.33 17.26
CA LEU A 384 13.33 -4.93 18.04
C LEU A 384 13.15 -4.12 19.32
N TYR A 385 11.91 -3.82 19.67
CA TYR A 385 11.55 -3.24 20.95
C TYR A 385 10.76 -4.31 21.71
N VAL A 386 11.43 -4.95 22.66
CA VAL A 386 10.86 -6.01 23.50
C VAL A 386 10.01 -5.37 24.58
N ASN A 387 8.77 -5.80 24.71
CA ASN A 387 7.79 -5.27 25.64
C ASN A 387 7.79 -6.09 26.93
N GLU A 388 8.32 -5.51 28.01
CA GLU A 388 8.30 -6.13 29.32
C GLU A 388 7.23 -5.43 30.17
N LEU A 389 6.00 -5.97 30.21
CA LEU A 389 4.88 -5.46 31.01
C LEU A 389 4.51 -4.00 30.69
N GLY A 390 4.43 -3.66 29.41
CA GLY A 390 4.08 -2.32 28.91
C GLY A 390 5.25 -1.33 28.85
N LEU A 391 6.48 -1.79 29.06
CA LEU A 391 7.70 -1.00 28.91
C LEU A 391 8.61 -1.63 27.86
N PHE A 392 8.98 -0.84 26.87
CA PHE A 392 9.77 -1.29 25.74
C PHE A 392 11.27 -1.09 25.95
N LYS A 393 12.03 -2.13 25.63
CA LYS A 393 13.48 -2.15 25.61
C LYS A 393 14.00 -2.36 24.20
N GLU A 394 14.77 -1.39 23.70
CA GLU A 394 15.35 -1.44 22.37
C GLU A 394 16.52 -2.44 22.29
N LYS A 395 16.50 -3.27 21.25
CA LYS A 395 17.56 -4.18 20.84
C LYS A 395 17.81 -4.04 19.34
N THR A 396 19.06 -3.81 18.95
CA THR A 396 19.44 -3.76 17.53
C THR A 396 19.69 -5.17 17.01
N ILE A 397 18.91 -5.61 16.01
CA ILE A 397 19.06 -6.94 15.38
C ILE A 397 20.19 -6.93 14.35
N THR A 398 20.23 -5.90 13.50
CA THR A 398 21.28 -5.76 12.50
C THR A 398 21.64 -4.31 12.27
N PRO A 399 22.87 -3.89 12.60
CA PRO A 399 23.34 -2.55 12.28
C PRO A 399 24.01 -2.52 10.89
N HIS A 400 23.81 -1.43 10.15
CA HIS A 400 24.53 -1.08 8.91
C HIS A 400 24.39 -2.06 7.73
N SER A 401 23.27 -2.78 7.61
CA SER A 401 23.03 -3.63 6.44
C SER A 401 22.63 -2.78 5.21
N PRO A 402 23.33 -2.90 4.07
CA PRO A 402 22.99 -2.18 2.83
C PRO A 402 21.70 -2.73 2.17
N LEU A 403 21.20 -3.87 2.63
CA LEU A 403 19.96 -4.47 2.14
C LEU A 403 18.71 -3.83 2.75
N ILE A 404 18.85 -2.99 3.79
CA ILE A 404 17.71 -2.39 4.48
C ILE A 404 17.46 -0.99 3.93
N ASP A 405 16.37 -0.88 3.16
CA ASP A 405 15.83 0.37 2.65
C ASP A 405 14.41 0.61 3.16
N ILE A 406 14.16 1.81 3.66
CA ILE A 406 12.87 2.14 4.28
C ILE A 406 11.79 2.52 3.25
N PHE A 407 12.16 2.91 2.04
CA PHE A 407 11.22 3.40 1.03
C PHE A 407 10.57 2.29 0.19
N SER A 408 11.17 1.10 0.17
CA SER A 408 10.68 -0.06 -0.56
C SER A 408 10.70 -1.33 0.29
N SER A 409 10.61 -1.17 1.62
CA SER A 409 10.56 -2.33 2.51
C SER A 409 9.17 -2.96 2.58
N LYS A 410 9.13 -4.24 2.96
CA LYS A 410 7.95 -4.91 3.50
C LYS A 410 8.39 -6.00 4.49
N PHE A 411 7.63 -6.16 5.57
CA PHE A 411 7.71 -7.31 6.47
C PHE A 411 6.60 -8.30 6.10
N SER A 412 6.94 -9.59 6.04
CA SER A 412 5.99 -10.70 5.88
C SER A 412 6.24 -11.69 6.99
N VAL A 413 5.24 -11.96 7.83
CA VAL A 413 5.37 -12.78 9.06
C VAL A 413 4.70 -14.13 8.86
N THR A 414 5.35 -15.21 9.29
CA THR A 414 4.78 -16.55 9.40
C THR A 414 5.68 -17.41 10.28
N ASP A 415 5.14 -18.45 10.92
CA ASP A 415 5.93 -19.57 11.45
C ASP A 415 6.25 -20.52 10.29
N TYR A 416 7.42 -20.36 9.63
CA TYR A 416 7.66 -21.04 8.35
C TYR A 416 8.19 -22.47 8.53
N ASP A 417 8.88 -22.74 9.63
CA ASP A 417 9.41 -24.06 9.94
C ASP A 417 8.66 -24.81 11.03
N LEU A 418 7.50 -24.28 11.43
CA LEU A 418 6.52 -24.92 12.31
C LEU A 418 7.10 -25.22 13.69
N ASP A 419 8.05 -24.40 14.14
CA ASP A 419 8.72 -24.54 15.43
C ASP A 419 7.99 -23.80 16.57
N GLY A 420 6.95 -23.03 16.23
CA GLY A 420 6.08 -22.34 17.17
C GLY A 420 6.47 -20.87 17.42
N ASP A 421 7.49 -20.37 16.71
CA ASP A 421 7.90 -18.98 16.76
C ASP A 421 7.59 -18.26 15.43
N LEU A 422 7.22 -16.98 15.48
CA LEU A 422 6.94 -16.21 14.27
C LEU A 422 8.22 -15.67 13.62
N ASP A 423 8.52 -16.16 12.42
CA ASP A 423 9.61 -15.70 11.56
C ASP A 423 9.20 -14.55 10.66
N ILE A 424 10.20 -13.85 10.12
CA ILE A 424 9.97 -12.65 9.32
C ILE A 424 10.82 -12.67 8.05
N LEU A 425 10.16 -12.61 6.90
CA LEU A 425 10.82 -12.31 5.64
C LEU A 425 10.75 -10.80 5.40
N PHE A 426 11.91 -10.14 5.50
CA PHE A 426 12.08 -8.74 5.14
C PHE A 426 12.53 -8.64 3.69
N VAL A 427 11.82 -7.85 2.89
CA VAL A 427 12.19 -7.56 1.50
C VAL A 427 12.37 -6.06 1.31
N SER A 428 13.30 -5.67 0.46
CA SER A 428 13.52 -4.29 0.04
C SER A 428 13.93 -4.21 -1.43
N GLY A 429 13.99 -3.00 -1.99
CA GLY A 429 14.54 -2.78 -3.34
C GLY A 429 16.03 -3.13 -3.50
N TYR A 430 16.73 -3.53 -2.44
CA TYR A 430 18.14 -3.93 -2.45
C TYR A 430 18.37 -5.41 -2.17
N GLY A 431 17.33 -6.15 -1.79
CA GLY A 431 17.44 -7.57 -1.47
C GLY A 431 16.46 -8.02 -0.40
N SER A 432 16.70 -9.21 0.14
CA SER A 432 15.84 -9.82 1.16
C SER A 432 16.68 -10.45 2.27
N ILE A 433 16.06 -10.55 3.46
CA ILE A 433 16.65 -11.13 4.66
C ILE A 433 15.54 -11.96 5.32
N LEU A 434 15.85 -13.22 5.64
CA LEU A 434 15.01 -14.01 6.53
C LEU A 434 15.51 -13.82 7.97
N LEU A 435 14.63 -13.34 8.84
CA LEU A 435 14.86 -13.29 10.28
C LEU A 435 14.20 -14.54 10.87
N LYS A 436 15.02 -15.56 11.10
CA LYS A 436 14.56 -16.77 11.77
C LYS A 436 14.45 -16.48 13.27
N ASN A 437 13.30 -16.68 13.87
CA ASN A 437 13.12 -16.53 15.30
C ASN A 437 13.67 -17.76 16.04
N LEU A 438 14.27 -17.52 17.20
CA LEU A 438 14.84 -18.55 18.06
C LEU A 438 14.54 -18.15 19.50
N ASP A 439 13.28 -18.26 19.93
CA ASP A 439 12.83 -17.91 21.28
C ASP A 439 13.14 -16.42 21.63
N GLY A 440 12.68 -15.49 20.79
CA GLY A 440 12.90 -14.04 20.94
C GLY A 440 14.23 -13.51 20.36
N GLU A 441 15.10 -14.41 19.89
CA GLU A 441 16.40 -14.07 19.30
C GLU A 441 16.40 -14.28 17.78
N TYR A 442 16.31 -13.18 17.00
CA TYR A 442 16.34 -13.27 15.54
C TYR A 442 17.73 -13.52 14.95
N ALA A 443 17.87 -14.65 14.24
CA ALA A 443 19.03 -14.99 13.42
C ALA A 443 18.83 -14.56 11.96
N LEU A 444 19.82 -13.82 11.41
CA LEU A 444 19.79 -13.40 10.01
C LEU A 444 20.22 -14.53 9.09
N THR A 445 19.30 -14.97 8.24
CA THR A 445 19.50 -16.05 7.27
C THR A 445 19.38 -15.51 5.85
N ASN A 446 20.24 -16.00 4.96
CA ASN A 446 20.14 -15.71 3.53
C ASN A 446 19.02 -16.56 2.90
N PRO A 447 17.96 -15.96 2.32
CA PRO A 447 16.84 -16.72 1.75
C PRO A 447 17.25 -17.75 0.68
N SER A 448 18.34 -17.53 -0.07
CA SER A 448 18.84 -18.52 -1.03
C SER A 448 19.31 -19.84 -0.43
N ASN A 449 19.65 -19.87 0.87
CA ASN A 449 20.01 -21.11 1.57
C ASN A 449 18.85 -22.11 1.62
N ILE A 450 17.61 -21.62 1.55
CA ILE A 450 16.39 -22.42 1.57
C ILE A 450 15.67 -22.40 0.22
N GLY A 451 16.31 -21.94 -0.86
CA GLY A 451 15.74 -21.97 -2.22
C GLY A 451 14.89 -20.76 -2.62
N LEU A 452 14.86 -19.70 -1.80
CA LEU A 452 14.20 -18.44 -2.14
C LEU A 452 15.16 -17.48 -2.89
N PRO A 453 14.66 -16.57 -3.74
CA PRO A 453 15.48 -15.60 -4.45
C PRO A 453 15.95 -14.46 -3.53
N ASP A 454 17.15 -13.95 -3.79
CA ASP A 454 17.74 -12.91 -2.95
C ASP A 454 17.14 -11.50 -3.15
N ASN A 455 16.53 -11.21 -4.31
CA ASN A 455 16.12 -9.86 -4.71
C ASN A 455 14.66 -9.74 -5.19
N PRO A 456 13.67 -10.12 -4.37
CA PRO A 456 12.26 -9.83 -4.65
C PRO A 456 11.93 -8.34 -4.47
N LEU A 457 10.87 -7.87 -5.13
CA LEU A 457 10.28 -6.55 -4.89
C LEU A 457 9.21 -6.59 -3.78
N ILE A 458 8.46 -7.70 -3.72
CA ILE A 458 7.45 -7.98 -2.70
C ILE A 458 7.56 -9.46 -2.35
N ALA A 459 7.30 -9.78 -1.08
CA ALA A 459 6.97 -11.12 -0.63
C ALA A 459 5.65 -11.13 0.16
N ASN A 460 4.90 -12.23 0.02
CA ASN A 460 3.75 -12.58 0.84
C ASN A 460 3.86 -14.07 1.19
N TRP A 461 3.77 -14.40 2.46
CA TRP A 461 3.48 -15.77 2.89
C TRP A 461 2.04 -16.11 2.54
N VAL A 462 1.81 -17.33 2.06
CA VAL A 462 0.51 -17.83 1.59
C VAL A 462 0.56 -19.35 1.61
N ASP A 463 -0.52 -20.01 2.01
CA ASP A 463 -0.71 -21.43 1.71
C ASP A 463 -1.65 -21.50 0.49
N TYR A 464 -1.08 -21.49 -0.72
CA TYR A 464 -1.89 -21.33 -1.94
C TYR A 464 -2.56 -22.64 -2.35
N ASP A 465 -1.99 -23.78 -1.93
CA ASP A 465 -2.52 -25.09 -2.25
C ASP A 465 -3.23 -25.79 -1.08
N ASN A 466 -3.31 -25.12 0.08
CA ASN A 466 -3.91 -25.58 1.33
C ASN A 466 -3.26 -26.87 1.86
N ASP A 467 -2.00 -27.15 1.57
CA ASP A 467 -1.32 -28.38 2.01
C ASP A 467 -0.88 -28.36 3.49
N GLY A 468 -0.99 -27.19 4.14
CA GLY A 468 -0.61 -26.99 5.53
C GLY A 468 0.84 -26.56 5.72
N PHE A 469 1.55 -26.18 4.65
CA PHE A 469 2.86 -25.55 4.69
C PHE A 469 2.78 -24.12 4.11
N PRO A 470 3.35 -23.11 4.79
CA PRO A 470 3.38 -21.75 4.23
C PRO A 470 4.33 -21.64 3.03
N ASP A 471 3.78 -21.41 1.84
CA ASP A 471 4.49 -21.01 0.64
C ASP A 471 4.81 -19.51 0.63
N VAL A 472 5.61 -19.07 -0.34
CA VAL A 472 5.89 -17.63 -0.56
C VAL A 472 5.56 -17.21 -1.98
N HIS A 473 4.72 -16.20 -2.12
CA HIS A 473 4.60 -15.45 -3.38
C HIS A 473 5.62 -14.29 -3.39
N MET A 474 6.62 -14.37 -4.27
CA MET A 474 7.66 -13.35 -4.43
C MET A 474 7.62 -12.73 -5.82
N ILE A 475 7.47 -11.41 -5.92
CA ILE A 475 7.38 -10.73 -7.22
C ILE A 475 8.78 -10.24 -7.63
N PRO A 476 9.26 -10.52 -8.86
CA PRO A 476 8.55 -11.12 -10.00
C PRO A 476 8.77 -12.65 -10.17
N GLY A 477 9.30 -13.33 -9.15
CA GLY A 477 9.59 -14.77 -9.19
C GLY A 477 8.35 -15.68 -9.20
N GLY A 478 7.17 -15.18 -8.84
CA GLY A 478 5.96 -15.99 -8.67
C GLY A 478 5.95 -16.75 -7.34
N ILE A 479 5.19 -17.84 -7.29
CA ILE A 479 5.06 -18.70 -6.11
C ILE A 479 6.28 -19.62 -5.98
N TYR A 480 6.79 -19.72 -4.75
CA TYR A 480 7.77 -20.67 -4.29
C TYR A 480 7.08 -21.62 -3.30
N HIS A 481 6.93 -22.87 -3.72
CA HIS A 481 6.27 -23.90 -2.95
C HIS A 481 7.18 -24.45 -1.86
N GLN A 482 6.68 -24.55 -0.64
CA GLN A 482 7.42 -25.10 0.48
C GLN A 482 7.39 -26.63 0.46
N LEU A 483 8.55 -27.25 0.70
CA LEU A 483 8.70 -28.69 0.82
C LEU A 483 8.68 -29.11 2.29
N PRO A 484 8.41 -30.39 2.63
CA PRO A 484 8.37 -30.87 4.01
C PRO A 484 9.67 -30.73 4.82
N ASN A 485 10.79 -30.38 4.17
CA ASN A 485 12.05 -30.06 4.84
C ASN A 485 12.27 -28.54 5.02
N HIS A 486 11.22 -27.75 4.83
CA HIS A 486 11.18 -26.28 4.92
C HIS A 486 12.05 -25.54 3.89
N ASN A 487 12.54 -26.25 2.86
CA ASN A 487 13.13 -25.62 1.67
C ASN A 487 12.05 -25.33 0.62
N PHE A 488 12.39 -24.48 -0.34
CA PHE A 488 11.46 -23.97 -1.34
C PHE A 488 11.88 -24.36 -2.74
N THR A 489 10.89 -24.63 -3.59
CA THR A 489 11.07 -24.82 -5.03
C THR A 489 10.15 -23.89 -5.81
N LYS A 490 10.58 -23.42 -6.97
CA LYS A 490 9.78 -22.51 -7.79
C LYS A 490 8.58 -23.27 -8.39
N ALA A 491 7.37 -22.78 -8.16
CA ALA A 491 6.14 -23.41 -8.66
C ALA A 491 5.77 -22.99 -10.10
N HIS A 492 6.38 -21.93 -10.63
CA HIS A 492 6.06 -21.35 -11.95
C HIS A 492 4.59 -20.93 -12.11
N ILE A 493 4.03 -20.40 -11.02
CA ILE A 493 2.68 -19.83 -10.94
C ILE A 493 2.82 -18.35 -10.59
N LEU A 494 2.09 -17.47 -11.28
CA LEU A 494 2.12 -16.01 -11.09
C LEU A 494 3.53 -15.37 -11.26
N ASP A 495 4.42 -15.99 -12.04
CA ASP A 495 5.78 -15.45 -12.26
C ASP A 495 5.84 -14.39 -13.37
N ARG A 496 7.03 -13.83 -13.65
CA ARG A 496 7.25 -12.74 -14.63
C ARG A 496 6.65 -12.98 -16.02
N GLU A 497 6.53 -14.24 -16.44
CA GLU A 497 6.02 -14.59 -17.77
C GLU A 497 4.49 -14.59 -17.83
N PHE A 498 3.86 -14.35 -16.68
CA PHE A 498 2.42 -14.30 -16.55
C PHE A 498 1.79 -13.14 -17.33
N ILE A 499 0.98 -13.52 -18.31
CA ILE A 499 0.24 -12.66 -19.23
C ILE A 499 -0.97 -12.06 -18.49
N GLY A 500 -0.74 -11.01 -17.71
CA GLY A 500 -1.83 -10.34 -17.00
C GLY A 500 -1.56 -8.89 -16.62
N LEU A 501 -0.28 -8.56 -16.40
CA LEU A 501 0.21 -7.22 -16.15
C LEU A 501 1.51 -7.09 -16.93
N SER A 502 1.69 -6.02 -17.71
CA SER A 502 3.01 -5.75 -18.32
C SER A 502 4.00 -5.52 -17.19
N PHE A 503 4.81 -6.54 -16.89
CA PHE A 503 5.50 -6.62 -15.59
C PHE A 503 6.38 -5.38 -15.31
N PRO A 504 6.27 -4.81 -14.11
CA PRO A 504 6.05 -3.38 -14.00
C PRO A 504 7.02 -2.66 -13.06
N LEU A 505 6.92 -1.34 -13.05
CA LEU A 505 7.56 -0.46 -12.10
C LEU A 505 6.71 -0.40 -10.81
N ASP A 506 7.18 -0.98 -9.69
CA ASP A 506 6.54 -0.91 -8.35
C ASP A 506 5.22 -1.71 -8.24
N PRO A 507 5.24 -3.05 -8.06
CA PRO A 507 4.01 -3.82 -7.87
C PRO A 507 3.38 -3.57 -6.49
N GLN A 508 2.06 -3.77 -6.35
CA GLN A 508 1.38 -4.04 -5.07
C GLN A 508 0.68 -5.39 -5.14
N CYS A 509 0.64 -6.12 -4.03
CA CYS A 509 0.07 -7.47 -3.98
C CYS A 509 -0.46 -7.78 -2.58
N ILE A 510 -1.68 -8.29 -2.52
CA ILE A 510 -2.34 -8.73 -1.29
C ILE A 510 -3.11 -10.03 -1.54
N TRP A 511 -3.00 -10.96 -0.60
CA TRP A 511 -3.70 -12.24 -0.61
C TRP A 511 -4.88 -12.19 0.36
N PHE A 512 -6.04 -12.65 -0.08
CA PHE A 512 -7.27 -12.74 0.69
C PHE A 512 -8.32 -13.54 -0.10
N ASP A 513 -9.30 -14.13 0.58
CA ASP A 513 -10.41 -14.83 -0.06
C ASP A 513 -11.49 -13.80 -0.45
N PHE A 514 -11.56 -13.40 -1.73
CA PHE A 514 -12.43 -12.30 -2.16
C PHE A 514 -13.83 -12.76 -2.56
N ASP A 515 -14.00 -14.06 -2.82
CA ASP A 515 -15.26 -14.66 -3.24
C ASP A 515 -15.80 -15.70 -2.26
N ASN A 516 -15.24 -15.72 -1.04
CA ASN A 516 -15.59 -16.62 0.06
C ASN A 516 -15.61 -18.09 -0.38
N SER A 517 -14.75 -18.46 -1.33
CA SER A 517 -14.62 -19.83 -1.83
C SER A 517 -13.82 -20.70 -0.87
N GLY A 518 -13.06 -20.09 0.04
CA GLY A 518 -12.24 -20.77 1.02
C GLY A 518 -10.82 -21.06 0.56
N THR A 519 -10.47 -20.73 -0.68
CA THR A 519 -9.08 -20.69 -1.14
C THR A 519 -8.55 -19.27 -1.03
N GLN A 520 -7.24 -19.11 -0.79
CA GLN A 520 -6.65 -17.78 -0.82
C GLN A 520 -6.52 -17.30 -2.27
N ASP A 521 -7.11 -16.14 -2.54
CA ASP A 521 -6.99 -15.44 -3.82
C ASP A 521 -5.95 -14.32 -3.73
N VAL A 522 -5.66 -13.68 -4.86
CA VAL A 522 -4.71 -12.57 -4.89
C VAL A 522 -5.17 -11.41 -5.74
N LEU A 523 -5.06 -10.19 -5.18
CA LEU A 523 -5.09 -8.95 -5.92
C LEU A 523 -3.65 -8.53 -6.24
N MET A 524 -3.37 -8.33 -7.52
CA MET A 524 -2.11 -7.74 -7.97
C MET A 524 -2.40 -6.44 -8.69
N THR A 525 -1.63 -5.40 -8.36
CA THR A 525 -1.70 -4.12 -9.06
C THR A 525 -0.32 -3.71 -9.55
N SER A 526 -0.30 -2.97 -10.64
CA SER A 526 0.95 -2.48 -11.19
C SER A 526 0.79 -1.25 -12.07
N LEU A 527 1.89 -0.50 -12.22
CA LEU A 527 2.05 0.50 -13.27
C LEU A 527 2.43 -0.18 -14.58
N PRO A 528 1.56 -0.21 -15.60
CA PRO A 528 1.91 -0.72 -16.91
C PRO A 528 2.97 0.19 -17.55
N TYR A 529 4.09 -0.41 -17.98
CA TYR A 529 5.10 0.30 -18.75
C TYR A 529 4.78 0.19 -20.25
N HIS A 530 4.18 1.22 -20.84
CA HIS A 530 3.86 1.24 -22.27
C HIS A 530 5.06 1.67 -23.11
N HIS A 531 5.94 0.75 -23.52
CA HIS A 531 6.90 1.02 -24.59
C HIS A 531 7.09 -0.16 -25.55
N TRP A 532 6.60 0.02 -26.76
CA TRP A 532 6.95 -0.72 -28.00
C TRP A 532 8.46 -0.90 -28.25
N LYS A 533 9.33 -0.22 -27.51
CA LYS A 533 10.81 -0.31 -27.60
C LYS A 533 11.40 -1.59 -27.00
N SER A 534 10.73 -2.26 -26.06
CA SER A 534 11.20 -3.55 -25.51
C SER A 534 11.04 -4.70 -26.51
N VAL A 535 10.03 -4.62 -27.38
CA VAL A 535 9.83 -5.56 -28.49
C VAL A 535 10.99 -5.50 -29.49
N PHE A 536 11.54 -4.30 -29.75
CA PHE A 536 12.71 -4.13 -30.63
C PHE A 536 14.04 -4.57 -29.99
N TRP A 537 14.13 -4.60 -28.67
CA TRP A 537 15.32 -5.12 -27.97
C TRP A 537 15.37 -6.66 -27.93
N ASN A 538 14.20 -7.32 -27.91
CA ASN A 538 14.12 -8.79 -27.98
C ASN A 538 14.32 -9.35 -29.40
N PHE A 539 14.28 -8.51 -30.45
CA PHE A 539 14.66 -8.90 -31.81
C PHE A 539 16.12 -8.50 -32.09
N SER A 540 17.00 -9.44 -31.84
CA SER A 540 18.45 -9.40 -32.05
C SER A 540 18.85 -8.82 -33.41
N VAL A 541 19.49 -7.66 -33.42
CA VAL A 541 20.34 -7.23 -34.54
C VAL A 541 21.81 -7.44 -34.15
N SER A 542 22.34 -8.60 -34.54
CA SER A 542 23.76 -9.03 -34.64
C SER A 542 24.51 -9.57 -33.38
N PRO A 543 25.09 -10.79 -33.41
CA PRO A 543 25.83 -11.41 -32.29
C PRO A 543 27.30 -10.98 -32.10
N ASN A 544 27.86 -10.06 -32.90
CA ASN A 544 29.32 -9.84 -32.93
C ASN A 544 29.88 -8.84 -31.89
N MET A 545 29.18 -8.58 -30.78
CA MET A 545 29.65 -7.65 -29.73
C MET A 545 29.67 -8.23 -28.30
N SER A 546 29.73 -9.55 -28.15
CA SER A 546 29.65 -10.21 -26.84
C SER A 546 30.98 -10.34 -26.07
N PHE A 547 32.03 -9.57 -26.39
CA PHE A 547 33.35 -9.73 -25.75
C PHE A 547 33.88 -8.53 -24.94
N ILE A 548 33.04 -7.55 -24.60
CA ILE A 548 33.50 -6.40 -23.81
C ILE A 548 32.60 -6.18 -22.57
N ASN A 549 33.23 -6.37 -21.40
CA ASN A 549 32.91 -5.86 -20.07
C ASN A 549 31.90 -6.61 -19.16
N GLY A 550 32.41 -7.14 -18.04
CA GLY A 550 31.63 -7.51 -16.85
C GLY A 550 31.00 -6.31 -16.11
N TRP A 551 31.22 -5.07 -16.57
CA TRP A 551 30.47 -3.87 -16.19
C TRP A 551 29.13 -3.77 -16.95
N LEU A 552 29.06 -4.22 -18.21
CA LEU A 552 27.82 -4.21 -19.00
C LEU A 552 26.84 -5.28 -18.50
N GLN A 553 27.30 -6.48 -18.12
CA GLN A 553 26.45 -7.51 -17.53
C GLN A 553 25.89 -7.13 -16.13
N ARG A 554 26.66 -6.38 -15.32
CA ARG A 554 26.19 -5.87 -14.02
C ARG A 554 25.21 -4.69 -14.11
N ASN A 555 25.16 -4.00 -15.26
CA ASN A 555 24.30 -2.84 -15.52
C ASN A 555 23.19 -3.10 -16.56
N LEU A 556 22.99 -4.35 -17.01
CA LEU A 556 21.98 -4.73 -18.00
C LEU A 556 21.06 -5.88 -17.54
N HIS A 557 21.12 -6.29 -16.26
CA HIS A 557 20.15 -7.22 -15.67
C HIS A 557 19.02 -6.48 -14.94
N PRO A 558 17.83 -7.08 -14.77
CA PRO A 558 16.60 -6.40 -14.32
C PRO A 558 16.81 -5.51 -13.09
N HIS A 559 17.64 -5.90 -12.14
CA HIS A 559 17.98 -5.11 -10.95
C HIS A 559 18.57 -3.71 -11.28
N SER A 560 19.41 -3.60 -12.31
CA SER A 560 19.97 -2.32 -12.76
C SER A 560 18.97 -1.49 -13.56
N GLU A 561 18.09 -2.13 -14.35
CA GLU A 561 16.95 -1.45 -14.98
C GLU A 561 16.02 -0.87 -13.91
N PHE A 562 15.62 -1.63 -12.90
CA PHE A 562 14.73 -1.13 -11.84
C PHE A 562 15.37 -0.02 -11.01
N LYS A 563 16.67 -0.13 -10.68
CA LYS A 563 17.40 0.93 -9.98
C LYS A 563 17.46 2.22 -10.80
N ASN A 564 17.87 2.12 -12.07
CA ASN A 564 17.95 3.27 -12.96
C ASN A 564 16.56 3.83 -13.28
N LEU A 565 15.52 3.01 -13.40
CA LEU A 565 14.14 3.44 -13.67
C LEU A 565 13.49 4.10 -12.46
N ARG A 566 13.83 3.70 -11.22
CA ARG A 566 13.35 4.41 -10.02
C ARG A 566 14.08 5.73 -9.84
N GLU A 567 15.40 5.76 -10.08
CA GLU A 567 16.17 7.01 -10.13
C GLU A 567 15.70 7.93 -11.27
N ASP A 568 15.42 7.39 -12.45
CA ASP A 568 14.87 8.13 -13.58
C ASP A 568 13.43 8.55 -13.30
N ARG A 569 12.58 7.74 -12.66
CA ARG A 569 11.25 8.19 -12.21
C ARG A 569 11.40 9.36 -11.24
N LEU A 570 12.36 9.32 -10.31
CA LEU A 570 12.61 10.43 -9.39
C LEU A 570 13.20 11.67 -10.10
N LYS A 571 14.00 11.50 -11.14
CA LYS A 571 14.70 12.58 -11.88
C LYS A 571 13.90 13.13 -13.07
N THR A 572 13.01 12.33 -13.66
CA THR A 572 12.31 12.56 -14.94
C THR A 572 10.79 12.43 -14.82
N ALA A 573 10.23 12.13 -13.63
CA ALA A 573 8.80 12.28 -13.41
C ALA A 573 8.42 13.73 -13.72
N ASP A 574 7.87 13.92 -14.91
CA ASP A 574 7.10 15.09 -15.22
C ASP A 574 5.85 14.99 -14.34
N HIS A 575 5.91 15.60 -13.15
CA HIS A 575 4.80 15.67 -12.22
C HIS A 575 3.56 16.37 -12.81
N THR A 576 3.64 16.91 -14.03
CA THR A 576 2.54 17.53 -14.77
C THR A 576 1.96 16.64 -15.89
N LYS A 577 2.65 15.56 -16.28
CA LYS A 577 2.20 14.59 -17.30
C LYS A 577 2.24 13.18 -16.75
N SER A 578 1.17 12.78 -16.05
CA SER A 578 0.92 11.37 -15.76
C SER A 578 0.30 10.70 -16.99
N ASP A 579 1.06 9.83 -17.64
CA ASP A 579 0.56 8.90 -18.67
C ASP A 579 0.52 7.45 -18.13
N PHE A 580 0.70 7.28 -16.82
CA PHE A 580 0.76 5.97 -16.17
C PHE A 580 -0.48 5.76 -15.29
N VAL A 581 -1.40 4.92 -15.74
CA VAL A 581 -2.58 4.50 -14.97
C VAL A 581 -2.34 3.12 -14.40
N TRP A 582 -2.47 2.96 -13.08
CA TRP A 582 -2.37 1.65 -12.44
C TRP A 582 -3.45 0.70 -12.93
N GLN A 583 -3.05 -0.53 -13.22
CA GLN A 583 -3.96 -1.63 -13.54
C GLN A 583 -3.99 -2.60 -12.38
N GLY A 584 -5.19 -3.00 -11.98
CA GLY A 584 -5.42 -4.05 -11.00
C GLY A 584 -6.02 -5.28 -11.65
N LYS A 585 -5.68 -6.45 -11.12
CA LYS A 585 -6.27 -7.72 -11.51
C LYS A 585 -6.45 -8.62 -10.29
N LEU A 586 -7.64 -9.16 -10.17
CA LEU A 586 -7.99 -10.18 -9.19
C LEU A 586 -7.75 -11.56 -9.81
N TYR A 587 -7.18 -12.46 -9.04
CA TYR A 587 -6.90 -13.84 -9.40
C TYR A 587 -7.52 -14.76 -8.37
N GLY A 588 -8.69 -15.32 -8.71
CA GLY A 588 -9.42 -16.27 -7.89
C GLY A 588 -8.80 -17.66 -8.01
N ASN A 589 -8.41 -18.23 -6.89
CA ASN A 589 -7.78 -19.54 -6.79
C ASN A 589 -8.86 -20.62 -6.91
N ILE A 590 -8.73 -21.48 -7.93
CA ILE A 590 -9.69 -22.54 -8.23
C ILE A 590 -9.30 -23.90 -7.63
N ASN A 591 -8.29 -23.92 -6.75
CA ASN A 591 -7.91 -25.14 -6.06
C ASN A 591 -9.07 -25.66 -5.18
N SER A 592 -9.27 -26.97 -5.19
CA SER A 592 -10.28 -27.65 -4.37
C SER A 592 -9.78 -29.01 -3.88
N GLN A 593 -8.46 -29.25 -3.96
CA GLN A 593 -7.88 -30.57 -3.72
C GLN A 593 -7.56 -30.85 -2.25
N ASN A 594 -7.43 -29.80 -1.44
CA ASN A 594 -7.08 -29.85 -0.03
C ASN A 594 -8.09 -29.05 0.79
N HIS A 595 -8.05 -29.25 2.10
CA HIS A 595 -8.96 -28.65 3.06
C HIS A 595 -8.35 -27.42 3.72
N TRP A 596 -9.21 -26.53 4.21
CA TRP A 596 -8.80 -25.27 4.83
C TRP A 596 -9.65 -24.98 6.07
N LEU A 597 -9.26 -24.00 6.86
CA LEU A 597 -10.11 -23.43 7.90
C LEU A 597 -9.79 -21.95 8.08
N GLN A 598 -10.81 -21.11 7.99
CA GLN A 598 -10.69 -19.70 8.37
C GLN A 598 -11.19 -19.49 9.80
N ILE A 599 -10.54 -18.62 10.56
CA ILE A 599 -10.88 -18.32 11.94
C ILE A 599 -11.01 -16.81 12.11
N LYS A 600 -12.22 -16.32 12.43
CA LYS A 600 -12.47 -14.93 12.84
C LYS A 600 -12.65 -14.89 14.35
N LEU A 601 -11.72 -14.24 15.04
CA LEU A 601 -11.83 -14.01 16.48
C LEU A 601 -12.67 -12.75 16.74
N ILE A 602 -13.50 -12.81 17.78
CA ILE A 602 -14.22 -11.67 18.33
C ILE A 602 -13.76 -11.49 19.77
N GLY A 603 -12.97 -10.44 20.01
CA GLY A 603 -12.42 -10.10 21.30
C GLY A 603 -13.44 -9.46 22.25
N LEU A 604 -12.95 -8.99 23.40
CA LEU A 604 -13.79 -8.22 24.34
C LEU A 604 -14.01 -6.79 23.79
N PRO A 605 -15.03 -6.06 24.28
CA PRO A 605 -15.54 -4.84 23.61
C PRO A 605 -14.50 -3.79 23.21
N LYS A 606 -13.45 -3.59 24.02
CA LYS A 606 -12.44 -2.53 23.79
C LYS A 606 -11.32 -2.92 22.80
N ASN A 607 -11.27 -4.19 22.39
CA ASN A 607 -10.42 -4.78 21.35
C ASN A 607 -11.25 -5.86 20.62
N PRO A 608 -12.34 -5.48 19.93
CA PRO A 608 -13.31 -6.44 19.39
C PRO A 608 -12.74 -7.27 18.24
N GLN A 609 -11.70 -6.79 17.57
CA GLN A 609 -10.95 -7.51 16.54
C GLN A 609 -9.95 -8.52 17.11
N ALA A 610 -9.75 -8.56 18.44
CA ALA A 610 -8.76 -9.44 19.10
C ALA A 610 -7.33 -9.25 18.59
N ILE A 611 -6.94 -8.01 18.30
CA ILE A 611 -5.61 -7.65 17.79
C ILE A 611 -4.55 -8.11 18.80
N GLY A 612 -3.59 -8.93 18.36
CA GLY A 612 -2.56 -9.53 19.20
C GLY A 612 -2.85 -10.96 19.66
N ALA A 613 -4.09 -11.44 19.57
CA ALA A 613 -4.44 -12.82 19.91
C ALA A 613 -3.75 -13.83 18.97
N LYS A 614 -3.33 -14.96 19.53
CA LYS A 614 -2.62 -16.04 18.81
C LYS A 614 -3.51 -17.26 18.65
N VAL A 615 -3.44 -17.89 17.48
CA VAL A 615 -4.11 -19.16 17.18
C VAL A 615 -3.08 -20.19 16.77
N ILE A 616 -2.99 -21.26 17.56
CA ILE A 616 -2.19 -22.45 17.24
C ILE A 616 -3.13 -23.55 16.78
N MET A 617 -2.86 -24.07 15.58
CA MET A 617 -3.58 -25.19 15.01
C MET A 617 -2.68 -26.43 14.93
N VAL A 618 -3.10 -27.51 15.58
CA VAL A 618 -2.37 -28.78 15.57
C VAL A 618 -2.95 -29.68 14.48
N THR A 619 -2.14 -30.02 13.47
CA THR A 619 -2.52 -30.87 12.35
C THR A 619 -1.82 -32.24 12.43
N ASP A 620 -1.87 -33.02 11.34
CA ASP A 620 -1.04 -34.22 11.19
C ASP A 620 0.40 -33.91 10.76
N HIS A 621 0.64 -32.71 10.25
CA HIS A 621 1.92 -32.27 9.70
C HIS A 621 2.75 -31.41 10.66
N GLY A 622 2.11 -30.80 11.67
CA GLY A 622 2.81 -29.97 12.64
C GLY A 622 1.85 -29.06 13.41
N GLN A 623 2.40 -27.97 13.94
CA GLN A 623 1.62 -26.87 14.50
C GLN A 623 1.74 -25.67 13.56
N LEU A 624 0.62 -25.02 13.30
CA LEU A 624 0.57 -23.76 12.55
C LEU A 624 0.22 -22.65 13.52
N LEU A 625 1.05 -21.61 13.57
CA LEU A 625 0.82 -20.43 14.38
C LEU A 625 0.46 -19.23 13.50
N GLN A 626 -0.62 -18.54 13.85
CA GLN A 626 -0.94 -17.21 13.32
C GLN A 626 -1.33 -16.24 14.43
N GLN A 627 -1.07 -14.96 14.21
CA GLN A 627 -1.41 -13.88 15.14
C GLN A 627 -2.20 -12.78 14.44
N VAL A 628 -3.30 -12.36 15.06
CA VAL A 628 -4.19 -11.32 14.52
C VAL A 628 -3.44 -10.00 14.40
N GLY A 629 -3.40 -9.45 13.19
CA GLY A 629 -2.77 -8.15 12.87
C GLY A 629 -1.27 -8.19 12.57
N ALA A 630 -0.60 -9.33 12.71
CA ALA A 630 0.83 -9.50 12.37
C ALA A 630 1.04 -9.90 10.89
N MET A 631 0.09 -10.62 10.30
CA MET A 631 0.22 -11.29 9.00
C MET A 631 -0.52 -10.58 7.84
N GLU A 632 -1.28 -9.53 8.15
CA GLU A 632 -2.47 -9.12 7.36
C GLU A 632 -2.33 -7.78 6.62
N ASN A 633 -1.11 -7.41 6.21
CA ASN A 633 -0.88 -6.02 5.79
C ASN A 633 -0.48 -5.83 4.33
N SER A 634 -0.98 -4.72 3.81
CA SER A 634 -0.41 -4.03 2.66
C SER A 634 0.98 -3.46 3.01
N ARG A 635 1.57 -2.63 2.15
CA ARG A 635 2.93 -2.13 2.43
C ARG A 635 2.95 -1.14 3.60
N TYR A 636 1.96 -0.26 3.71
CA TYR A 636 1.94 0.84 4.70
C TYR A 636 0.70 0.86 5.60
N SER A 637 -0.42 0.30 5.12
CA SER A 637 -1.72 0.32 5.79
C SER A 637 -1.92 -0.94 6.62
N GLN A 638 -2.83 -0.85 7.59
CA GLN A 638 -3.23 -1.98 8.41
C GLN A 638 -4.69 -2.31 8.13
N GLY A 639 -4.91 -3.52 7.61
CA GLY A 639 -6.22 -4.13 7.40
C GLY A 639 -6.44 -5.28 8.37
N TYR A 640 -7.60 -5.93 8.23
CA TYR A 640 -7.92 -7.13 9.02
C TYR A 640 -8.69 -8.13 8.18
N SER A 641 -8.29 -9.39 8.27
CA SER A 641 -8.95 -10.53 7.63
C SER A 641 -8.98 -11.73 8.57
N PRO A 642 -9.95 -12.65 8.42
CA PRO A 642 -9.91 -13.93 9.14
C PRO A 642 -8.56 -14.64 8.93
N LEU A 643 -8.04 -15.27 9.98
CA LEU A 643 -6.85 -16.10 9.92
C LEU A 643 -7.13 -17.31 9.05
N HIS A 644 -6.19 -17.73 8.21
CA HIS A 644 -6.40 -18.82 7.24
C HIS A 644 -5.37 -19.93 7.41
N PHE A 645 -5.85 -21.16 7.58
CA PHE A 645 -5.01 -22.34 7.74
C PHE A 645 -5.32 -23.38 6.65
N GLY A 646 -4.32 -23.85 5.92
CA GLY A 646 -4.44 -25.09 5.15
C GLY A 646 -4.35 -26.31 6.07
N LEU A 647 -5.12 -27.34 5.74
CA LEU A 647 -5.24 -28.56 6.53
C LEU A 647 -4.72 -29.80 5.78
N GLY A 648 -4.30 -29.63 4.53
CA GLY A 648 -3.93 -30.73 3.64
C GLY A 648 -5.10 -31.66 3.36
N LYS A 649 -4.83 -32.97 3.36
CA LYS A 649 -5.85 -34.00 3.06
C LYS A 649 -6.80 -34.28 4.22
N ASN A 650 -6.51 -33.81 5.43
CA ASN A 650 -7.36 -34.07 6.58
C ASN A 650 -8.25 -32.86 6.87
N LYS A 651 -9.57 -33.02 6.68
CA LYS A 651 -10.55 -31.96 6.96
C LYS A 651 -10.63 -31.56 8.44
N ARG A 652 -10.10 -32.36 9.37
CA ARG A 652 -10.22 -32.11 10.82
C ARG A 652 -8.83 -32.01 11.47
N PRO A 653 -8.34 -30.80 11.81
CA PRO A 653 -7.16 -30.70 12.65
C PRO A 653 -7.45 -31.30 14.03
N LYS A 654 -6.41 -31.66 14.77
CA LYS A 654 -6.54 -32.29 16.09
C LYS A 654 -7.11 -31.31 17.11
N LEU A 655 -6.59 -30.07 17.09
CA LEU A 655 -6.84 -29.07 18.12
C LEU A 655 -6.63 -27.66 17.57
N ILE A 656 -7.49 -26.74 17.99
CA ILE A 656 -7.22 -25.29 17.94
C ILE A 656 -7.01 -24.79 19.36
N LYS A 657 -5.90 -24.10 19.61
CA LYS A 657 -5.67 -23.34 20.84
C LYS A 657 -5.66 -21.85 20.51
N ILE A 658 -6.41 -21.07 21.28
CA ILE A 658 -6.51 -19.62 21.13
C ILE A 658 -5.96 -19.00 22.39
N PHE A 659 -4.95 -18.15 22.27
CA PHE A 659 -4.42 -17.33 23.35
C PHE A 659 -4.94 -15.91 23.15
N TRP A 660 -5.70 -15.44 24.13
CA TRP A 660 -6.32 -14.12 24.12
C TRP A 660 -5.42 -13.10 24.83
N ASN A 661 -5.60 -11.82 24.48
CA ASN A 661 -4.86 -10.70 25.07
C ASN A 661 -5.00 -10.57 26.59
N ASP A 662 -6.06 -11.14 27.19
CA ASP A 662 -6.26 -11.12 28.65
C ASP A 662 -5.52 -12.27 29.38
N GLY A 663 -4.59 -12.95 28.70
CA GLY A 663 -3.84 -14.09 29.21
C GLY A 663 -4.65 -15.37 29.38
N LYS A 664 -5.93 -15.39 28.95
CA LYS A 664 -6.74 -16.61 28.94
C LYS A 664 -6.54 -17.38 27.64
N PHE A 665 -6.87 -18.67 27.69
CA PHE A 665 -6.89 -19.50 26.50
C PHE A 665 -8.22 -20.24 26.34
N GLN A 666 -8.53 -20.61 25.10
CA GLN A 666 -9.65 -21.48 24.74
C GLN A 666 -9.16 -22.59 23.83
N GLU A 667 -9.75 -23.79 23.96
CA GLU A 667 -9.42 -24.95 23.15
C GLU A 667 -10.65 -25.50 22.43
N ILE A 668 -10.47 -25.91 21.18
CA ILE A 668 -11.51 -26.59 20.39
C ILE A 668 -10.93 -27.89 19.84
N GLN A 669 -11.51 -29.01 20.28
CA GLN A 669 -11.08 -30.34 19.88
C GLN A 669 -11.73 -30.73 18.54
N GLN A 670 -10.92 -31.24 17.60
CA GLN A 670 -11.37 -31.81 16.32
C GLN A 670 -12.40 -30.97 15.54
N PRO A 671 -12.16 -29.66 15.34
CA PRO A 671 -13.08 -28.82 14.60
C PRO A 671 -13.17 -29.28 13.14
N GLU A 672 -14.31 -29.01 12.51
CA GLU A 672 -14.50 -29.31 11.10
C GLU A 672 -13.95 -28.18 10.23
N GLY A 673 -13.10 -28.52 9.25
CA GLY A 673 -12.61 -27.62 8.20
C GLY A 673 -13.63 -27.29 7.12
N ASP A 674 -13.13 -26.65 6.06
CA ASP A 674 -13.84 -26.07 4.91
C ASP A 674 -14.93 -25.08 5.31
N LYS A 675 -14.62 -24.22 6.28
CA LYS A 675 -15.56 -23.19 6.75
C LYS A 675 -14.83 -22.03 7.43
N LEU A 676 -15.55 -20.92 7.54
CA LEU A 676 -15.26 -19.86 8.50
C LEU A 676 -15.77 -20.25 9.89
N LEU A 677 -14.89 -20.27 10.88
CA LEU A 677 -15.22 -20.47 12.29
C LEU A 677 -15.11 -19.13 13.03
N ILE A 678 -16.24 -18.63 13.52
CA ILE A 678 -16.29 -17.41 14.34
C ILE A 678 -16.20 -17.82 15.82
N ILE A 679 -15.22 -17.30 16.54
CA ILE A 679 -14.96 -17.66 17.93
C ILE A 679 -14.92 -16.39 18.77
N LYS A 680 -15.73 -16.36 19.83
CA LYS A 680 -15.90 -15.18 20.68
C LYS A 680 -15.27 -15.39 22.06
N ARG A 681 -14.55 -14.38 22.53
CA ARG A 681 -14.13 -14.29 23.93
C ARG A 681 -15.31 -13.89 24.81
N GLU A 682 -15.74 -14.81 25.67
CA GLU A 682 -16.75 -14.50 26.69
C GLU A 682 -16.12 -13.85 27.91
N SER A 683 -16.72 -12.76 28.41
CA SER A 683 -16.34 -12.20 29.71
C SER A 683 -16.86 -13.13 30.80
N ASN A 684 -15.94 -13.84 31.47
CA ASN A 684 -16.28 -14.44 32.75
C ASN A 684 -16.33 -13.28 33.75
N LEU A 685 -17.55 -12.79 34.03
CA LEU A 685 -17.81 -11.76 35.06
C LEU A 685 -17.27 -12.16 36.44
#